data_AF-A0A0J9VQM2-F1
#
_entry.id   AF-A0A0J9VQM2-F1
#
_cell.length_a   1.000
_cell.length_b   1.000
_cell.length_c   1.000
_cell.angle_alpha   90.00
_cell.angle_beta   90.00
_cell.angle_gamma   90.00
#
_symmetry.space_group_name_H-M   'P 1'
#
loop_
_entity.id
_entity.type
_entity.pdbx_description
1 polymer ?
#
loop_
_entity_poly.entity_id
_entity_poly.type
_entity_poly.pdbx_seq_one_letter_code
_entity_poly.pdbx_strand_id
1 'polypeptide(L)'
;MNRPYRPHPGQQGAQPRAARLHVETIEDKTLRTKFVYNNKCAVSPEDFPPNRDGSDHHILIRGGQPVGEYVVTATPIPGFPRGGISLTDAQRTWAGITMRDEFIGEIYNPFSARSDAYLGTVELSITFRTQNKKTDVPYDEEELSKLFIDSYQNQVLAPGQRMLMDHRNIPLLVVVESVVLTGLDTSSEAEQKNQDPNARGILIPQSKVFFHAKTGDGFKLKPSVNKPNASAIFAPSFKFDDLGIGGLDTQISTIFRRVFASRIFPPGIVAKMGIDHVKGLLLYGPPGTGKTLIARQLGKTLNAHPPKIVNGPEVLNKFVGQSEENIRKLFADAEKEYKEKGDESGLHIIIFDELDAVCKQRGSGSGGGTGVGDTVVNQLLAKLDGVDKLNNILLIGMTNRKDMIDEALLRPGRLEVQLEISLPDEEGRFGIIKIHTSKFAKNDILDHDVDLAELARLTKNYSGAEIAGLVKAAAASAFSRHTDANQITVTKDIEHMKVKWSDFLLALSEVRPAYGASEAELEAALSQDIIHYSPDIQRILNDMLGVAHMVKEDSEKLTSSIIFHGAQGSGKTALTAHIAKLSDIPFIRMITPQKLAGYRDDFAKSEFIHKTFSDAQKSAVSVVILDSIEQLIGWNPIGPRFSMTVLGTLSALITSPPINGHRLLVLATTSQPNVLKELDIAKDFEKDVRVPTVSNLRELQTVLHSSSGVPAGSIEQALARIHEHAGGDHVGIGIKPIIAFISEARMNQDSAAFADKFSNLVLTKMQGSWAR
;
A
#
# COMPACT_ATOMS: atom_id res chain seq x y z
N MET A 1 2.05 -68.42 -36.11
CA MET A 1 1.85 -69.48 -35.10
C MET A 1 1.54 -68.85 -33.76
N ASN A 2 0.26 -68.66 -33.43
CA ASN A 2 -0.29 -68.79 -32.07
C ASN A 2 -1.79 -68.48 -32.14
N ARG A 3 -2.57 -69.47 -31.69
CA ARG A 3 -4.04 -69.47 -31.73
C ARG A 3 -4.62 -68.44 -30.74
N PRO A 4 -5.79 -67.86 -31.02
CA PRO A 4 -6.51 -67.07 -30.03
C PRO A 4 -7.02 -67.99 -28.91
N TYR A 5 -6.72 -67.60 -27.67
CA TYR A 5 -7.15 -68.28 -26.46
C TYR A 5 -8.65 -68.07 -26.26
N ARG A 6 -9.43 -69.17 -26.29
CA ARG A 6 -10.86 -69.15 -25.92
C ARG A 6 -10.98 -68.97 -24.40
N PRO A 7 -11.79 -68.02 -23.90
CA PRO A 7 -12.12 -68.00 -22.48
C PRO A 7 -13.01 -69.20 -22.12
N HIS A 8 -12.73 -69.82 -20.98
CA HIS A 8 -13.56 -70.88 -20.39
C HIS A 8 -14.95 -70.33 -19.99
N PRO A 9 -16.04 -71.08 -20.21
CA PRO A 9 -17.35 -70.76 -19.66
C PRO A 9 -17.40 -71.24 -18.21
N GLY A 10 -17.16 -70.33 -17.27
CA GLY A 10 -17.04 -70.71 -15.88
C GLY A 10 -16.98 -69.55 -14.90
N GLN A 11 -17.86 -68.57 -15.05
CA GLN A 11 -18.36 -67.74 -13.94
C GLN A 11 -19.64 -67.07 -14.43
N GLN A 12 -20.75 -67.78 -14.30
CA GLN A 12 -22.06 -67.15 -14.23
C GLN A 12 -21.98 -66.11 -13.12
N GLY A 13 -22.22 -64.85 -13.46
CA GLY A 13 -22.34 -63.77 -12.50
C GLY A 13 -23.36 -64.16 -11.44
N ALA A 14 -22.89 -64.33 -10.21
CA ALA A 14 -23.76 -64.38 -9.06
C ALA A 14 -24.47 -63.02 -8.99
N GLN A 15 -25.76 -62.99 -9.30
CA GLN A 15 -26.61 -61.83 -9.00
C GLN A 15 -26.41 -61.46 -7.53
N PRO A 16 -26.32 -60.16 -7.18
CA PRO A 16 -26.25 -59.75 -5.78
C PRO A 16 -27.52 -60.24 -5.09
N ARG A 17 -27.37 -61.15 -4.12
CA ARG A 17 -28.49 -61.60 -3.28
C ARG A 17 -28.98 -60.41 -2.47
N ALA A 18 -30.07 -59.79 -2.90
CA ALA A 18 -30.81 -58.82 -2.10
C ALA A 18 -31.48 -59.56 -0.94
N ALA A 19 -31.12 -59.21 0.29
CA ALA A 19 -31.72 -59.76 1.51
C ALA A 19 -32.67 -58.72 2.11
N ARG A 20 -33.82 -59.18 2.64
CA ARG A 20 -34.68 -58.33 3.48
C ARG A 20 -34.08 -58.30 4.88
N LEU A 21 -33.79 -57.11 5.38
CA LEU A 21 -33.11 -56.88 6.63
C LEU A 21 -33.98 -56.11 7.62
N HIS A 22 -33.86 -56.46 8.90
CA HIS A 22 -34.40 -55.70 10.04
C HIS A 22 -33.27 -55.40 11.04
N VAL A 23 -33.45 -54.36 11.85
CA VAL A 23 -32.41 -53.96 12.81
C VAL A 23 -32.44 -54.87 14.03
N GLU A 24 -31.30 -55.51 14.33
CA GLU A 24 -31.17 -56.40 15.48
C GLU A 24 -30.00 -56.00 16.38
N THR A 25 -30.08 -56.32 17.67
CA THR A 25 -29.05 -55.93 18.65
C THR A 25 -28.04 -57.03 18.90
N ILE A 26 -26.76 -56.65 19.04
CA ILE A 26 -25.70 -57.57 19.48
C ILE A 26 -25.84 -57.80 20.98
N GLU A 27 -25.98 -59.06 21.40
CA GLU A 27 -26.12 -59.46 22.81
C GLU A 27 -24.84 -59.19 23.64
N ASP A 28 -23.66 -59.45 23.05
CA ASP A 28 -22.37 -59.20 23.70
C ASP A 28 -22.06 -57.69 23.74
N LYS A 29 -22.03 -57.15 24.97
CA LYS A 29 -21.76 -55.74 25.25
C LYS A 29 -20.36 -55.28 24.81
N THR A 30 -19.35 -56.17 24.87
CA THR A 30 -17.97 -55.83 24.50
C THR A 30 -17.83 -55.70 22.98
N LEU A 31 -18.35 -56.69 22.24
CA LEU A 31 -18.45 -56.64 20.79
C LEU A 31 -19.29 -55.47 20.32
N ARG A 32 -20.45 -55.22 20.96
CA ARG A 32 -21.29 -54.06 20.63
C ARG A 32 -20.54 -52.74 20.72
N THR A 33 -19.76 -52.55 21.78
CA THR A 33 -18.96 -51.32 21.96
C THR A 33 -17.90 -51.17 20.87
N LYS A 34 -17.23 -52.27 20.50
CA LYS A 34 -16.23 -52.29 19.42
C LYS A 34 -16.83 -51.93 18.05
N PHE A 35 -18.03 -52.45 17.74
CA PHE A 35 -18.73 -52.15 16.48
C PHE A 35 -19.21 -50.70 16.42
N VAL A 36 -19.63 -50.14 17.56
CA VAL A 36 -20.04 -48.73 17.67
C VAL A 36 -18.90 -47.77 17.33
N TYR A 37 -17.71 -47.98 17.91
CA TYR A 37 -16.57 -47.07 17.70
C TYR A 37 -15.79 -47.31 16.39
N ASN A 38 -15.98 -48.46 15.75
CA ASN A 38 -15.39 -48.75 14.44
C ASN A 38 -16.37 -48.54 13.28
N ASN A 39 -17.58 -48.03 13.52
CA ASN A 39 -18.61 -47.82 12.49
C ASN A 39 -18.91 -49.08 11.64
N LYS A 40 -18.92 -50.27 12.27
CA LYS A 40 -19.20 -51.55 11.60
C LYS A 40 -20.57 -52.10 11.98
N CYS A 41 -21.17 -52.88 11.09
CA CYS A 41 -22.44 -53.58 11.29
C CYS A 41 -22.19 -55.09 11.41
N ALA A 42 -22.90 -55.78 12.31
CA ALA A 42 -22.94 -57.23 12.36
C ALA A 42 -24.04 -57.74 11.44
N VAL A 43 -23.76 -58.81 10.69
CA VAL A 43 -24.73 -59.51 9.83
C VAL A 43 -24.63 -61.02 10.02
N SER A 44 -25.67 -61.75 9.62
CA SER A 44 -25.64 -63.20 9.66
C SER A 44 -24.71 -63.78 8.57
N PRO A 45 -23.81 -64.72 8.91
CA PRO A 45 -22.98 -65.44 7.94
C PRO A 45 -23.78 -66.22 6.89
N GLU A 46 -25.04 -66.53 7.18
CA GLU A 46 -25.92 -67.29 6.29
C GLU A 46 -26.51 -66.42 5.18
N ASP A 47 -26.76 -65.14 5.47
CA ASP A 47 -27.21 -64.15 4.47
C ASP A 47 -26.02 -63.59 3.69
N PHE A 48 -24.92 -63.30 4.40
CA PHE A 48 -23.69 -62.76 3.83
C PHE A 48 -22.48 -63.62 4.25
N PRO A 49 -22.04 -64.58 3.42
CA PRO A 49 -20.96 -65.49 3.78
C PRO A 49 -19.63 -64.73 3.95
N PRO A 50 -18.76 -65.11 4.90
CA PRO A 50 -17.46 -64.46 5.07
C PRO A 50 -16.60 -64.59 3.81
N ASN A 51 -15.94 -63.49 3.42
CA ASN A 51 -14.98 -63.51 2.31
C ASN A 51 -13.79 -64.41 2.64
N ARG A 52 -13.22 -65.05 1.62
CA ARG A 52 -12.03 -65.92 1.76
C ARG A 52 -10.82 -65.19 2.34
N ASP A 53 -10.74 -63.88 2.10
CA ASP A 53 -9.64 -63.02 2.55
C ASP A 53 -9.91 -62.38 3.92
N GLY A 54 -11.06 -62.68 4.55
CA GLY A 54 -11.46 -62.09 5.84
C GLY A 54 -11.84 -60.61 5.76
N SER A 55 -12.00 -60.06 4.55
CA SER A 55 -12.45 -58.68 4.32
C SER A 55 -13.92 -58.49 4.69
N ASP A 56 -14.24 -57.29 5.18
CA ASP A 56 -15.61 -56.88 5.46
C ASP A 56 -16.41 -56.71 4.15
N HIS A 57 -17.74 -56.81 4.27
CA HIS A 57 -18.66 -56.55 3.18
C HIS A 57 -19.10 -55.09 3.17
N HIS A 58 -19.26 -54.51 1.99
CA HIS A 58 -20.00 -53.26 1.83
C HIS A 58 -21.44 -53.61 1.46
N ILE A 59 -22.40 -53.15 2.27
CA ILE A 59 -23.82 -53.42 2.05
C ILE A 59 -24.51 -52.11 1.69
N LEU A 60 -25.15 -52.09 0.52
CA LEU A 60 -26.06 -51.04 0.11
C LEU A 60 -27.42 -51.28 0.77
N ILE A 61 -27.79 -50.39 1.68
CA ILE A 61 -29.10 -50.31 2.31
C ILE A 61 -29.98 -49.38 1.48
N ARG A 62 -31.11 -49.90 1.01
CA ARG A 62 -32.19 -49.13 0.39
C ARG A 62 -33.35 -49.05 1.37
N GLY A 63 -33.55 -47.88 1.97
CA GLY A 63 -34.56 -47.68 3.01
C GLY A 63 -34.54 -46.27 3.61
N GLY A 64 -35.26 -46.09 4.72
CA GLY A 64 -35.32 -44.83 5.46
C GLY A 64 -36.47 -43.90 5.04
N GLN A 65 -36.66 -42.83 5.82
CA GLN A 65 -37.59 -41.73 5.52
C GLN A 65 -36.82 -40.40 5.45
N PRO A 66 -36.65 -39.78 4.26
CA PRO A 66 -37.05 -40.25 2.92
C PRO A 66 -36.25 -41.48 2.46
N VAL A 67 -36.80 -42.22 1.49
CA VAL A 67 -36.15 -43.41 0.92
C VAL A 67 -34.85 -42.99 0.26
N GLY A 68 -33.74 -43.52 0.79
CA GLY A 68 -32.40 -43.23 0.31
C GLY A 68 -31.58 -44.49 0.09
N GLU A 69 -30.41 -44.30 -0.50
CA GLU A 69 -29.39 -45.32 -0.65
C GLU A 69 -28.23 -45.00 0.29
N TYR A 70 -27.88 -45.94 1.17
CA TYR A 70 -26.83 -45.78 2.17
C TYR A 70 -25.89 -46.97 2.12
N VAL A 71 -24.59 -46.74 2.17
CA VAL A 71 -23.60 -47.84 2.20
C VAL A 71 -23.04 -47.95 3.60
N VAL A 72 -23.07 -49.16 4.15
CA VAL A 72 -22.46 -49.47 5.45
C VAL A 72 -21.45 -50.60 5.30
N THR A 73 -20.46 -50.62 6.19
CA THR A 73 -19.49 -51.71 6.27
C THR A 73 -19.98 -52.74 7.28
N ALA A 74 -20.02 -54.01 6.89
CA ALA A 74 -20.58 -55.09 7.67
C ALA A 74 -19.63 -56.29 7.79
N THR A 75 -19.59 -56.90 8.97
CA THR A 75 -18.80 -58.08 9.29
C THR A 75 -19.74 -59.22 9.68
N PRO A 76 -19.63 -60.42 9.08
CA PRO A 76 -20.45 -61.55 9.46
C PRO A 76 -20.02 -62.13 10.82
N ILE A 77 -20.95 -62.27 11.76
CA ILE A 77 -20.69 -62.78 13.11
C ILE A 77 -21.39 -64.14 13.31
N PRO A 78 -20.67 -65.21 13.71
CA PRO A 78 -21.28 -66.49 14.06
C PRO A 78 -22.34 -66.33 15.17
N GLY A 79 -23.55 -66.81 14.94
CA GLY A 79 -24.66 -66.73 15.89
C GLY A 79 -25.57 -65.51 15.76
N PHE A 80 -25.34 -64.61 14.79
CA PHE A 80 -26.25 -63.49 14.51
C PHE A 80 -27.49 -63.97 13.71
N PRO A 81 -28.72 -63.54 14.08
CA PRO A 81 -29.95 -64.06 13.49
C PRO A 81 -30.09 -63.71 12.00
N ARG A 82 -30.68 -64.63 11.23
CA ARG A 82 -30.98 -64.43 9.80
C ARG A 82 -31.92 -63.26 9.58
N GLY A 83 -31.68 -62.50 8.52
CA GLY A 83 -32.38 -61.26 8.19
C GLY A 83 -32.08 -60.11 9.14
N GLY A 84 -31.19 -60.28 10.14
CA GLY A 84 -30.80 -59.24 11.06
C GLY A 84 -29.57 -58.48 10.56
N ILE A 85 -29.55 -57.15 10.77
CA ILE A 85 -28.35 -56.31 10.69
C ILE A 85 -28.24 -55.43 11.94
N SER A 86 -27.06 -55.34 12.54
CA SER A 86 -26.86 -54.38 13.64
C SER A 86 -26.53 -53.00 13.09
N LEU A 87 -27.34 -52.00 13.41
CA LEU A 87 -27.03 -50.60 13.12
C LEU A 87 -26.78 -49.81 14.41
N THR A 88 -25.72 -49.01 14.40
CA THR A 88 -25.42 -48.09 15.49
C THR A 88 -26.43 -46.94 15.53
N ASP A 89 -26.53 -46.25 16.66
CA ASP A 89 -27.43 -45.09 16.79
C ASP A 89 -27.12 -43.97 15.77
N ALA A 90 -25.84 -43.73 15.51
CA ALA A 90 -25.37 -42.77 14.53
C ALA A 90 -25.76 -43.17 13.10
N GLN A 91 -25.56 -44.44 12.73
CA GLN A 91 -25.94 -44.97 11.42
C GLN A 91 -27.45 -44.96 11.19
N ARG A 92 -28.25 -45.34 12.20
CA ARG A 92 -29.73 -45.29 12.13
C ARG A 92 -30.24 -43.88 11.93
N THR A 93 -29.68 -42.93 12.68
CA THR A 93 -30.05 -41.52 12.57
C THR A 93 -29.66 -40.94 11.21
N TRP A 94 -28.52 -41.38 10.65
CA TRP A 94 -28.09 -40.98 9.32
C TRP A 94 -28.98 -41.55 8.20
N ALA A 95 -29.32 -42.85 8.28
CA ALA A 95 -30.16 -43.51 7.29
C ALA A 95 -31.67 -43.26 7.46
N GLY A 96 -32.10 -42.71 8.60
CA GLY A 96 -33.52 -42.52 8.94
C GLY A 96 -34.27 -43.83 9.17
N ILE A 97 -33.61 -44.83 9.77
CA ILE A 97 -34.14 -46.20 9.99
C ILE A 97 -34.41 -46.42 11.48
N THR A 98 -35.62 -46.85 11.82
CA THR A 98 -36.01 -47.20 13.20
C THR A 98 -35.77 -48.70 13.48
N MET A 99 -35.89 -49.12 14.74
CA MET A 99 -35.71 -50.52 15.13
C MET A 99 -36.74 -51.49 14.52
N ARG A 100 -37.88 -50.98 14.03
CA ARG A 100 -39.00 -51.80 13.54
C ARG A 100 -39.11 -51.81 12.01
N ASP A 101 -38.27 -51.05 11.33
CA ASP A 101 -38.34 -50.92 9.88
C ASP A 101 -37.67 -52.12 9.20
N GLU A 102 -38.29 -52.59 8.13
CA GLU A 102 -37.70 -53.55 7.20
C GLU A 102 -37.20 -52.83 5.95
N PHE A 103 -36.02 -53.22 5.48
CA PHE A 103 -35.38 -52.61 4.32
C PHE A 103 -34.58 -53.65 3.52
N ILE A 104 -34.08 -53.26 2.34
CA ILE A 104 -33.34 -54.16 1.45
C ILE A 104 -31.84 -53.89 1.60
N GLY A 105 -31.08 -54.95 1.83
CA GLY A 105 -29.62 -54.94 1.80
C GLY A 105 -29.07 -55.73 0.62
N GLU A 106 -28.21 -55.12 -0.17
CA GLU A 106 -27.50 -55.74 -1.30
C GLU A 106 -25.99 -55.59 -1.14
N ILE A 107 -25.21 -56.57 -1.61
CA ILE A 107 -23.75 -56.43 -1.64
C ILE A 107 -23.38 -55.32 -2.62
N TYR A 108 -22.71 -54.30 -2.11
CA TYR A 108 -22.25 -53.14 -2.88
C TYR A 108 -20.82 -53.37 -3.35
N ASN A 109 -20.59 -53.23 -4.65
CA ASN A 109 -19.25 -53.16 -5.21
C ASN A 109 -18.94 -51.72 -5.65
N PRO A 110 -18.06 -51.00 -4.94
CA PRO A 110 -17.70 -49.60 -5.24
C PRO A 110 -17.14 -49.40 -6.66
N PHE A 111 -16.53 -50.44 -7.24
CA PHE A 111 -15.85 -50.38 -8.55
C PHE A 111 -16.77 -50.69 -9.73
N SER A 112 -18.04 -51.03 -9.49
CA SER A 112 -18.96 -51.44 -10.57
C SER A 112 -19.54 -50.27 -11.36
N ALA A 113 -19.56 -49.05 -10.80
CA ALA A 113 -20.29 -47.91 -11.34
C ALA A 113 -19.41 -46.73 -11.80
N ARG A 114 -18.22 -46.52 -11.20
CA ARG A 114 -17.32 -45.39 -11.50
C ARG A 114 -15.84 -45.78 -11.31
N SER A 115 -14.94 -45.18 -12.09
CA SER A 115 -13.47 -45.32 -11.97
C SER A 115 -12.90 -44.68 -10.70
N ASP A 116 -13.62 -43.72 -10.13
CA ASP A 116 -13.12 -42.83 -9.07
C ASP A 116 -13.65 -43.31 -7.71
N ALA A 117 -13.30 -44.55 -7.35
CA ALA A 117 -13.87 -45.23 -6.19
C ALA A 117 -13.17 -44.92 -4.85
N TYR A 118 -12.04 -44.19 -4.86
CA TYR A 118 -11.26 -43.88 -3.67
C TYR A 118 -11.48 -42.45 -3.19
N LEU A 119 -11.31 -42.24 -1.88
CA LEU A 119 -11.31 -40.90 -1.29
C LEU A 119 -9.90 -40.31 -1.36
N GLY A 120 -9.74 -39.19 -2.05
CA GLY A 120 -8.52 -38.38 -2.01
C GLY A 120 -8.46 -37.53 -0.75
N THR A 121 -9.46 -36.68 -0.56
CA THR A 121 -9.58 -35.77 0.59
C THR A 121 -10.96 -35.91 1.23
N VAL A 122 -11.03 -35.93 2.56
CA VAL A 122 -12.27 -36.02 3.35
C VAL A 122 -12.29 -34.90 4.38
N GLU A 123 -13.36 -34.10 4.38
CA GLU A 123 -13.61 -33.08 5.39
C GLU A 123 -14.67 -33.55 6.38
N LEU A 124 -14.31 -33.50 7.66
CA LEU A 124 -15.11 -34.02 8.76
C LEU A 124 -15.40 -32.91 9.77
N SER A 125 -16.62 -32.80 10.27
CA SER A 125 -16.89 -32.02 11.48
C SER A 125 -16.87 -32.88 12.74
N ILE A 126 -16.29 -32.33 13.81
CA ILE A 126 -16.13 -33.01 15.10
C ILE A 126 -16.81 -32.23 16.23
N THR A 127 -17.48 -32.95 17.12
CA THR A 127 -18.16 -32.42 18.31
C THR A 127 -18.10 -33.38 19.49
N PHE A 128 -18.32 -32.87 20.70
CA PHE A 128 -18.50 -33.74 21.86
C PHE A 128 -19.86 -34.44 21.78
N ARG A 129 -19.90 -35.77 21.99
CA ARG A 129 -21.18 -36.50 22.02
C ARG A 129 -22.07 -36.07 23.19
N THR A 130 -21.49 -35.63 24.30
CA THR A 130 -22.21 -35.28 25.53
C THR A 130 -21.60 -34.03 26.15
N GLN A 131 -22.44 -33.03 26.45
CA GLN A 131 -22.00 -31.74 27.02
C GLN A 131 -21.35 -31.86 28.41
N ASN A 132 -21.61 -32.94 29.16
CA ASN A 132 -21.03 -33.17 30.50
C ASN A 132 -19.56 -33.62 30.49
N LYS A 133 -19.01 -34.04 29.34
CA LYS A 133 -17.61 -34.49 29.20
C LYS A 133 -16.77 -33.53 28.35
N LYS A 134 -17.09 -32.22 28.39
CA LYS A 134 -16.27 -31.21 27.72
C LYS A 134 -14.90 -31.13 28.38
N THR A 135 -13.87 -31.12 27.56
CA THR A 135 -12.48 -30.92 27.99
C THR A 135 -11.96 -29.68 27.31
N ASP A 136 -11.20 -28.88 28.06
CA ASP A 136 -10.65 -27.60 27.58
C ASP A 136 -9.24 -27.74 26.97
N VAL A 137 -8.72 -28.97 26.95
CA VAL A 137 -7.43 -29.33 26.35
C VAL A 137 -7.58 -29.35 24.82
N PRO A 138 -6.69 -28.68 24.06
CA PRO A 138 -6.74 -28.69 22.61
C PRO A 138 -6.41 -30.08 22.05
N TYR A 139 -7.19 -30.53 21.07
CA TYR A 139 -6.97 -31.79 20.35
C TYR A 139 -6.08 -31.54 19.12
N ASP A 140 -5.10 -32.40 18.88
CA ASP A 140 -4.23 -32.30 17.71
C ASP A 140 -4.92 -32.93 16.47
N GLU A 141 -5.14 -32.15 15.42
CA GLU A 141 -5.76 -32.62 14.18
C GLU A 141 -4.94 -33.73 13.51
N GLU A 142 -3.60 -33.70 13.59
CA GLU A 142 -2.77 -34.75 13.00
C GLU A 142 -2.92 -36.08 13.75
N GLU A 143 -3.02 -36.05 15.08
CA GLU A 143 -3.28 -37.24 15.91
C GLU A 143 -4.67 -37.82 15.60
N LEU A 144 -5.69 -36.96 15.50
CA LEU A 144 -7.05 -37.36 15.16
C LEU A 144 -7.15 -37.92 13.74
N SER A 145 -6.48 -37.33 12.76
CA SER A 145 -6.46 -37.80 11.37
C SER A 145 -5.86 -39.20 11.25
N LYS A 146 -4.74 -39.47 11.93
CA LYS A 146 -4.13 -40.80 11.98
C LYS A 146 -5.05 -41.82 12.63
N LEU A 147 -5.61 -41.47 13.80
CA LEU A 147 -6.55 -42.35 14.52
C LEU A 147 -7.80 -42.66 13.68
N PHE A 148 -8.28 -41.67 12.92
CA PHE A 148 -9.41 -41.85 12.02
C PHE A 148 -9.07 -42.80 10.88
N ILE A 149 -7.94 -42.61 10.20
CA ILE A 149 -7.49 -43.49 9.12
C ILE A 149 -7.29 -44.92 9.65
N ASP A 150 -6.64 -45.09 10.79
CA ASP A 150 -6.37 -46.42 11.37
C ASP A 150 -7.66 -47.16 11.75
N SER A 151 -8.66 -46.44 12.27
CA SER A 151 -9.92 -47.02 12.74
C SER A 151 -10.92 -47.29 11.61
N TYR A 152 -10.94 -46.44 10.57
CA TYR A 152 -11.95 -46.45 9.51
C TYR A 152 -11.42 -46.78 8.10
N GLN A 153 -10.15 -47.18 7.98
CA GLN A 153 -9.58 -47.65 6.70
C GLN A 153 -10.44 -48.75 6.06
N ASN A 154 -10.46 -48.76 4.73
CA ASN A 154 -11.25 -49.68 3.89
C ASN A 154 -12.77 -49.57 4.09
N GLN A 155 -13.29 -48.51 4.71
CA GLN A 155 -14.73 -48.26 4.78
C GLN A 155 -15.17 -47.29 3.69
N VAL A 156 -16.41 -47.47 3.24
CA VAL A 156 -17.05 -46.52 2.31
C VAL A 156 -17.63 -45.37 3.11
N LEU A 157 -17.19 -44.15 2.80
CA LEU A 157 -17.69 -42.92 3.42
C LEU A 157 -18.49 -42.08 2.42
N ALA A 158 -19.49 -41.37 2.92
CA ALA A 158 -20.36 -40.50 2.14
C ALA A 158 -20.68 -39.20 2.92
N PRO A 159 -20.85 -38.06 2.23
CA PRO A 159 -21.32 -36.82 2.85
C PRO A 159 -22.61 -37.02 3.67
N GLY A 160 -22.65 -36.41 4.85
CA GLY A 160 -23.73 -36.52 5.84
C GLY A 160 -23.61 -37.70 6.80
N GLN A 161 -22.72 -38.66 6.56
CA GLN A 161 -22.56 -39.84 7.41
C GLN A 161 -22.08 -39.47 8.81
N ARG A 162 -22.75 -40.02 9.83
CA ARG A 162 -22.44 -39.78 11.25
C ARG A 162 -21.79 -41.01 11.87
N MET A 163 -20.71 -40.81 12.61
CA MET A 163 -19.98 -41.89 13.28
C MET A 163 -19.44 -41.44 14.65
N LEU A 164 -19.13 -42.41 15.50
CA LEU A 164 -18.62 -42.18 16.85
C LEU A 164 -17.17 -42.62 16.94
N MET A 165 -16.29 -41.70 17.30
CA MET A 165 -14.87 -41.97 17.50
C MET A 165 -14.54 -41.87 18.98
N ASP A 166 -13.73 -42.78 19.50
CA ASP A 166 -13.21 -42.67 20.87
C ASP A 166 -11.80 -42.09 20.85
N HIS A 167 -11.56 -41.04 21.63
CA HIS A 167 -10.23 -40.52 21.86
C HIS A 167 -10.04 -40.36 23.38
N ARG A 168 -9.11 -41.13 23.95
CA ARG A 168 -8.78 -41.10 25.39
C ARG A 168 -10.01 -41.28 26.32
N ASN A 169 -10.91 -42.22 25.99
CA ASN A 169 -12.18 -42.50 26.70
C ASN A 169 -13.23 -41.36 26.63
N ILE A 170 -13.09 -40.46 25.66
CA ILE A 170 -14.04 -39.38 25.38
C ILE A 170 -14.71 -39.68 24.03
N PRO A 171 -16.03 -39.98 24.03
CA PRO A 171 -16.75 -40.23 22.78
C PRO A 171 -16.98 -38.92 22.02
N LEU A 172 -16.42 -38.86 20.83
CA LEU A 172 -16.54 -37.77 19.86
C LEU A 172 -17.53 -38.18 18.77
N LEU A 173 -18.40 -37.26 18.38
CA LEU A 173 -19.28 -37.41 17.24
C LEU A 173 -18.61 -36.76 16.03
N VAL A 174 -18.43 -37.54 14.97
CA VAL A 174 -17.82 -37.12 13.72
C VAL A 174 -18.86 -37.20 12.61
N VAL A 175 -18.93 -36.18 11.77
CA VAL A 175 -19.85 -36.11 10.62
C VAL A 175 -19.04 -35.81 9.37
N VAL A 176 -19.25 -36.59 8.30
CA VAL A 176 -18.64 -36.32 7.00
C VAL A 176 -19.35 -35.14 6.36
N GLU A 177 -18.63 -34.07 6.03
CA GLU A 177 -19.23 -32.88 5.40
C GLU A 177 -19.04 -32.89 3.88
N SER A 178 -17.81 -33.15 3.42
CA SER A 178 -17.49 -33.20 2.00
C SER A 178 -16.43 -34.25 1.70
N VAL A 179 -16.47 -34.76 0.47
CA VAL A 179 -15.50 -35.74 -0.04
C VAL A 179 -14.98 -35.33 -1.41
N VAL A 180 -13.70 -35.62 -1.66
CA VAL A 180 -13.07 -35.52 -2.98
C VAL A 180 -12.74 -36.94 -3.43
N LEU A 181 -13.30 -37.35 -4.56
CA LEU A 181 -13.05 -38.67 -5.14
C LEU A 181 -11.78 -38.63 -6.00
N THR A 182 -11.05 -39.73 -6.04
CA THR A 182 -9.81 -39.84 -6.82
C THR A 182 -9.72 -41.22 -7.46
N GLY A 183 -9.40 -41.26 -8.75
CA GLY A 183 -9.08 -42.48 -9.48
C GLY A 183 -7.60 -42.85 -9.34
N LEU A 184 -7.26 -44.13 -9.53
CA LEU A 184 -5.88 -44.61 -9.52
C LEU A 184 -5.02 -44.04 -10.68
N ASP A 185 -5.64 -43.51 -11.73
CA ASP A 185 -4.98 -43.17 -13.00
C ASP A 185 -4.79 -41.66 -13.26
N THR A 186 -5.31 -40.76 -12.42
CA THR A 186 -5.27 -39.31 -12.68
C THR A 186 -4.43 -38.55 -11.65
N SER A 187 -3.17 -38.32 -11.99
CA SER A 187 -2.46 -37.14 -11.51
C SER A 187 -3.13 -35.90 -12.12
N SER A 188 -3.63 -35.00 -11.28
CA SER A 188 -4.16 -33.67 -11.64
C SER A 188 -5.51 -33.60 -12.38
N GLU A 189 -6.60 -33.95 -11.70
CA GLU A 189 -7.89 -33.30 -11.94
C GLU A 189 -8.30 -32.48 -10.70
N ALA A 190 -9.00 -31.37 -10.95
CA ALA A 190 -9.35 -30.38 -9.93
C ALA A 190 -10.07 -31.03 -8.74
N GLU A 191 -9.61 -30.73 -7.52
CA GLU A 191 -10.20 -31.15 -6.25
C GLU A 191 -11.61 -30.53 -6.07
N GLN A 192 -12.61 -31.00 -6.81
CA GLN A 192 -13.99 -30.58 -6.62
C GLN A 192 -14.54 -31.26 -5.37
N LYS A 193 -14.81 -30.45 -4.33
CA LYS A 193 -15.48 -30.90 -3.12
C LYS A 193 -16.92 -31.28 -3.45
N ASN A 194 -17.27 -32.56 -3.27
CA ASN A 194 -18.64 -33.04 -3.40
C ASN A 194 -19.31 -33.13 -2.02
N GLN A 195 -20.48 -32.51 -1.91
CA GLN A 195 -21.37 -32.60 -0.74
C GLN A 195 -22.58 -33.51 -1.00
N ASP A 196 -22.70 -34.08 -2.21
CA ASP A 196 -23.80 -34.95 -2.58
C ASP A 196 -23.76 -36.27 -1.78
N PRO A 197 -24.88 -36.73 -1.19
CA PRO A 197 -24.94 -37.99 -0.45
C PRO A 197 -24.60 -39.25 -1.28
N ASN A 198 -24.66 -39.14 -2.61
CA ASN A 198 -24.32 -40.21 -3.55
C ASN A 198 -22.84 -40.23 -3.94
N ALA A 199 -22.07 -39.19 -3.60
CA ALA A 199 -20.63 -39.20 -3.77
C ALA A 199 -20.02 -40.07 -2.66
N ARG A 200 -19.71 -41.33 -3.00
CA ARG A 200 -19.19 -42.33 -2.06
C ARG A 200 -17.84 -42.81 -2.52
N GLY A 201 -16.91 -42.98 -1.58
CA GLY A 201 -15.59 -43.52 -1.87
C GLY A 201 -15.05 -44.35 -0.72
N ILE A 202 -14.05 -45.19 -1.01
CA ILE A 202 -13.35 -46.00 -0.01
C ILE A 202 -12.23 -45.15 0.61
N LEU A 203 -12.18 -45.11 1.95
CA LEU A 203 -11.07 -44.51 2.68
C LEU A 203 -9.82 -45.38 2.57
N ILE A 204 -8.74 -44.82 2.06
CA ILE A 204 -7.44 -45.49 1.91
C ILE A 204 -6.40 -44.86 2.86
N PRO A 205 -5.31 -45.57 3.20
CA PRO A 205 -4.27 -45.03 4.07
C PRO A 205 -3.59 -43.75 3.54
N GLN A 206 -3.68 -43.49 2.23
CA GLN A 206 -3.15 -42.29 1.59
C GLN A 206 -4.15 -41.11 1.54
N SER A 207 -5.40 -41.32 1.94
CA SER A 207 -6.42 -40.28 1.98
C SER A 207 -6.03 -39.17 2.96
N LYS A 208 -6.25 -37.92 2.58
CA LYS A 208 -6.08 -36.76 3.47
C LYS A 208 -7.38 -36.50 4.23
N VAL A 209 -7.30 -36.44 5.56
CA VAL A 209 -8.45 -36.20 6.43
C VAL A 209 -8.27 -34.88 7.16
N PHE A 210 -9.25 -33.98 7.01
CA PHE A 210 -9.28 -32.69 7.69
C PHE A 210 -10.47 -32.61 8.64
N PHE A 211 -10.24 -32.08 9.84
CA PHE A 211 -11.27 -31.88 10.84
C PHE A 211 -11.64 -30.40 11.00
N HIS A 212 -12.92 -30.14 11.20
CA HIS A 212 -13.47 -28.84 11.56
C HIS A 212 -14.26 -28.97 12.86
N ALA A 213 -14.04 -28.09 13.83
CA ALA A 213 -14.88 -28.06 15.02
C ALA A 213 -16.24 -27.48 14.64
N LYS A 214 -17.34 -28.15 15.01
CA LYS A 214 -18.67 -27.60 14.75
C LYS A 214 -18.90 -26.34 15.59
N THR A 215 -19.43 -25.30 14.96
CA THR A 215 -19.68 -23.98 15.54
C THR A 215 -20.49 -24.08 16.84
N GLY A 216 -19.98 -23.45 17.91
CA GLY A 216 -20.69 -23.28 19.18
C GLY A 216 -20.45 -24.34 20.27
N ASP A 217 -19.68 -25.40 20.02
CA ASP A 217 -19.49 -26.47 21.02
C ASP A 217 -18.24 -26.30 21.92
N GLY A 218 -17.40 -25.29 21.64
CA GLY A 218 -16.18 -24.99 22.40
C GLY A 218 -15.04 -26.01 22.20
N PHE A 219 -15.13 -26.85 21.17
CA PHE A 219 -14.11 -27.83 20.81
C PHE A 219 -12.88 -27.12 20.23
N LYS A 220 -11.75 -27.16 20.94
CA LYS A 220 -10.49 -26.54 20.51
C LYS A 220 -9.65 -27.54 19.72
N LEU A 221 -9.50 -27.31 18.42
CA LEU A 221 -8.66 -28.12 17.53
C LEU A 221 -7.38 -27.35 17.21
N LYS A 222 -6.22 -28.00 17.30
CA LYS A 222 -4.96 -27.47 16.80
C LYS A 222 -4.83 -27.82 15.31
N PRO A 223 -4.70 -26.84 14.41
CA PRO A 223 -4.73 -27.08 12.97
C PRO A 223 -3.51 -27.86 12.48
N SER A 224 -3.72 -28.74 11.49
CA SER A 224 -2.68 -29.50 10.81
C SER A 224 -1.80 -28.61 9.92
N VAL A 225 -0.52 -28.99 9.76
CA VAL A 225 0.43 -28.34 8.83
C VAL A 225 -0.01 -28.50 7.36
N ASN A 226 -0.67 -29.61 7.04
CA ASN A 226 -1.03 -29.97 5.67
C ASN A 226 -2.42 -29.47 5.26
N LYS A 227 -3.16 -28.81 6.17
CA LYS A 227 -4.50 -28.27 5.87
C LYS A 227 -4.35 -27.02 4.98
N PRO A 228 -4.84 -27.05 3.73
CA PRO A 228 -4.89 -25.84 2.92
C PRO A 228 -5.82 -24.82 3.60
N ASN A 229 -5.47 -23.54 3.54
CA ASN A 229 -6.33 -22.47 4.05
C ASN A 229 -7.67 -22.51 3.27
N ALA A 230 -8.74 -22.93 3.94
CA ALA A 230 -10.08 -23.03 3.35
C ALA A 230 -10.60 -21.67 2.85
N SER A 231 -10.02 -20.58 3.35
CA SER A 231 -10.24 -19.19 2.95
C SER A 231 -8.98 -18.60 2.31
N ALA A 232 -8.54 -19.14 1.17
CA ALA A 232 -7.46 -18.52 0.42
C ALA A 232 -7.82 -17.05 0.11
N ILE A 233 -7.10 -16.13 0.75
CA ILE A 233 -7.35 -14.68 0.67
C ILE A 233 -7.05 -14.15 -0.74
N PHE A 234 -6.24 -14.88 -1.51
CA PHE A 234 -5.99 -14.58 -2.93
C PHE A 234 -6.58 -15.68 -3.81
N ALA A 235 -7.26 -15.27 -4.87
CA ALA A 235 -7.56 -16.17 -5.96
C ALA A 235 -6.22 -16.66 -6.57
N PRO A 236 -6.11 -17.95 -6.94
CA PRO A 236 -4.86 -18.55 -7.44
C PRO A 236 -4.32 -17.93 -8.76
N SER A 237 -5.01 -16.95 -9.36
CA SER A 237 -4.67 -16.29 -10.62
C SER A 237 -4.31 -14.79 -10.52
N PHE A 238 -4.12 -14.25 -9.30
CA PHE A 238 -3.89 -12.81 -9.12
C PHE A 238 -2.55 -12.32 -9.74
N LYS A 239 -2.62 -11.32 -10.64
CA LYS A 239 -1.46 -10.60 -11.19
C LYS A 239 -1.44 -9.15 -10.70
N PHE A 240 -0.25 -8.64 -10.41
CA PHE A 240 -0.05 -7.26 -9.92
C PHE A 240 -0.51 -6.19 -10.93
N ASP A 241 -0.37 -6.47 -12.24
CA ASP A 241 -0.81 -5.59 -13.32
C ASP A 241 -2.33 -5.33 -13.32
N ASP A 242 -3.13 -6.25 -12.79
CA ASP A 242 -4.60 -6.13 -12.73
C ASP A 242 -5.06 -5.12 -11.67
N LEU A 243 -4.17 -4.68 -10.77
CA LEU A 243 -4.49 -3.65 -9.79
C LEU A 243 -4.68 -2.27 -10.44
N GLY A 244 -4.14 -2.04 -11.65
CA GLY A 244 -4.21 -0.74 -12.31
C GLY A 244 -3.50 0.38 -11.54
N ILE A 245 -2.47 0.03 -10.77
CA ILE A 245 -1.63 0.95 -10.00
C ILE A 245 -0.27 0.99 -10.69
N GLY A 246 0.18 2.18 -11.11
CA GLY A 246 1.47 2.35 -11.78
C GLY A 246 2.54 2.88 -10.84
N GLY A 247 3.77 2.36 -10.96
CA GLY A 247 4.96 2.95 -10.33
C GLY A 247 5.14 2.67 -8.83
N LEU A 248 4.41 1.71 -8.27
CA LEU A 248 4.45 1.38 -6.83
C LEU A 248 4.71 -0.10 -6.55
N ASP A 249 5.35 -0.80 -7.49
CA ASP A 249 5.51 -2.26 -7.44
C ASP A 249 6.36 -2.72 -6.25
N THR A 250 7.39 -1.94 -5.90
CA THR A 250 8.28 -2.24 -4.77
C THR A 250 7.54 -2.09 -3.44
N GLN A 251 6.72 -1.05 -3.30
CA GLN A 251 5.88 -0.80 -2.13
C GLN A 251 4.81 -1.87 -2.00
N ILE A 252 4.11 -2.21 -3.09
CA ILE A 252 3.09 -3.26 -3.10
C ILE A 252 3.73 -4.60 -2.72
N SER A 253 4.84 -5.01 -3.34
CA SER A 253 5.56 -6.23 -2.99
C SER A 253 5.94 -6.29 -1.50
N THR A 254 6.35 -5.15 -0.93
CA THR A 254 6.64 -5.03 0.50
C THR A 254 5.41 -5.25 1.37
N ILE A 255 4.25 -4.67 1.00
CA ILE A 255 2.97 -4.92 1.70
C ILE A 255 2.62 -6.41 1.64
N PHE A 256 2.71 -7.03 0.47
CA PHE A 256 2.42 -8.45 0.28
C PHE A 256 3.30 -9.35 1.14
N ARG A 257 4.61 -9.10 1.14
CA ARG A 257 5.56 -9.90 1.93
C ARG A 257 5.39 -9.70 3.44
N ARG A 258 5.11 -8.48 3.91
CA ARG A 258 5.05 -8.19 5.36
C ARG A 258 3.67 -8.44 5.96
N VAL A 259 2.59 -8.08 5.27
CA VAL A 259 1.22 -8.14 5.80
C VAL A 259 0.54 -9.46 5.44
N PHE A 260 0.68 -9.89 4.18
CA PHE A 260 -0.11 -10.99 3.64
C PHE A 260 0.58 -12.35 3.70
N ALA A 261 1.91 -12.41 3.80
CA ALA A 261 2.64 -13.68 3.84
C ALA A 261 2.13 -14.63 4.94
N SER A 262 1.96 -14.13 6.17
CA SER A 262 1.46 -14.97 7.28
C SER A 262 0.06 -15.52 7.04
N ARG A 263 -0.75 -14.88 6.18
CA ARG A 263 -2.11 -15.32 5.87
C ARG A 263 -2.20 -16.20 4.61
N ILE A 264 -1.16 -16.22 3.79
CA ILE A 264 -1.04 -17.11 2.62
C ILE A 264 -0.57 -18.50 3.05
N PHE A 265 0.36 -18.57 4.02
CA PHE A 265 0.85 -19.86 4.51
C PHE A 265 -0.20 -20.63 5.32
N PRO A 266 -0.17 -21.98 5.30
CA PRO A 266 -1.06 -22.81 6.11
C PRO A 266 -0.99 -22.48 7.60
N PRO A 267 -2.12 -22.57 8.33
CA PRO A 267 -2.21 -22.06 9.69
C PRO A 267 -1.36 -22.91 10.65
N GLY A 268 -1.20 -24.20 10.36
CA GLY A 268 -0.33 -25.09 11.13
C GLY A 268 1.16 -24.71 11.10
N ILE A 269 1.66 -24.11 10.00
CA ILE A 269 3.05 -23.61 9.93
C ILE A 269 3.19 -22.34 10.77
N VAL A 270 2.24 -21.41 10.63
CA VAL A 270 2.24 -20.13 11.36
C VAL A 270 2.14 -20.38 12.87
N ALA A 271 1.27 -21.29 13.28
CA ALA A 271 1.13 -21.71 14.67
C ALA A 271 2.41 -22.38 15.22
N LYS A 272 3.14 -23.15 14.41
CA LYS A 272 4.45 -23.71 14.79
C LYS A 272 5.52 -22.63 14.94
N MET A 273 5.48 -21.58 14.14
CA MET A 273 6.39 -20.43 14.27
C MET A 273 6.03 -19.52 15.46
N GLY A 274 4.79 -19.58 15.96
CA GLY A 274 4.33 -18.76 17.07
C GLY A 274 4.23 -17.26 16.73
N ILE A 275 4.01 -16.94 15.45
CA ILE A 275 3.96 -15.56 14.95
C ILE A 275 2.50 -15.12 14.86
N ASP A 276 2.17 -13.98 15.50
CA ASP A 276 0.86 -13.34 15.38
C ASP A 276 0.71 -12.70 13.98
N HIS A 277 -0.51 -12.72 13.41
CA HIS A 277 -0.78 -12.03 12.15
C HIS A 277 -0.69 -10.51 12.31
N VAL A 278 -0.20 -9.84 11.27
CA VAL A 278 -0.18 -8.37 11.23
C VAL A 278 -1.62 -7.84 11.21
N LYS A 279 -1.92 -6.97 12.18
CA LYS A 279 -3.25 -6.37 12.37
C LYS A 279 -3.39 -5.01 11.70
N GLY A 280 -2.29 -4.30 11.44
CA GLY A 280 -2.33 -2.91 11.00
C GLY A 280 -1.28 -2.54 9.96
N LEU A 281 -1.75 -1.83 8.94
CA LEU A 281 -0.95 -1.20 7.88
C LEU A 281 -1.21 0.30 7.89
N LEU A 282 -0.17 1.12 7.99
CA LEU A 282 -0.25 2.57 7.86
C LEU A 282 0.40 3.01 6.54
N LEU A 283 -0.40 3.59 5.65
CA LEU A 283 0.05 4.23 4.42
C LEU A 283 0.18 5.74 4.67
N TYR A 284 1.39 6.28 4.55
CA TYR A 284 1.63 7.72 4.70
C TYR A 284 2.42 8.29 3.52
N GLY A 285 2.33 9.60 3.31
CA GLY A 285 3.05 10.28 2.22
C GLY A 285 2.32 11.52 1.74
N PRO A 286 2.89 12.28 0.79
CA PRO A 286 2.26 13.49 0.28
C PRO A 286 0.86 13.25 -0.31
N PRO A 287 -0.08 14.21 -0.22
CA PRO A 287 -1.37 14.15 -0.90
C PRO A 287 -1.21 13.93 -2.41
N GLY A 288 -2.19 13.24 -3.02
CA GLY A 288 -2.21 13.00 -4.46
C GLY A 288 -1.39 11.79 -4.95
N THR A 289 -0.67 11.07 -4.08
CA THR A 289 0.13 9.87 -4.47
C THR A 289 -0.65 8.57 -4.59
N GLY A 290 -1.98 8.59 -4.42
CA GLY A 290 -2.83 7.41 -4.65
C GLY A 290 -2.99 6.46 -3.45
N LYS A 291 -2.67 6.89 -2.22
CA LYS A 291 -2.87 6.10 -0.98
C LYS A 291 -4.28 5.50 -0.88
N THR A 292 -5.32 6.31 -1.06
CA THR A 292 -6.73 5.88 -1.04
C THR A 292 -7.06 4.87 -2.15
N LEU A 293 -6.44 5.01 -3.32
CA LEU A 293 -6.65 4.09 -4.44
C LEU A 293 -6.04 2.72 -4.13
N ILE A 294 -4.83 2.69 -3.59
CA ILE A 294 -4.13 1.46 -3.19
C ILE A 294 -4.93 0.71 -2.13
N ALA A 295 -5.37 1.39 -1.07
CA ALA A 295 -6.15 0.74 -0.01
C ALA A 295 -7.47 0.16 -0.53
N ARG A 296 -8.19 0.91 -1.38
CA ARG A 296 -9.44 0.43 -1.99
C ARG A 296 -9.23 -0.76 -2.91
N GLN A 297 -8.17 -0.73 -3.71
CA GLN A 297 -7.88 -1.81 -4.64
C GLN A 297 -7.42 -3.06 -3.89
N LEU A 298 -6.54 -2.92 -2.90
CA LEU A 298 -6.17 -4.02 -2.00
C LEU A 298 -7.42 -4.64 -1.36
N GLY A 299 -8.32 -3.83 -0.81
CA GLY A 299 -9.56 -4.32 -0.20
C GLY A 299 -10.51 -5.03 -1.18
N LYS A 300 -10.50 -4.68 -2.47
CA LYS A 300 -11.33 -5.33 -3.51
C LYS A 300 -10.74 -6.61 -4.05
N THR A 301 -9.41 -6.67 -4.15
CA THR A 301 -8.72 -7.79 -4.78
C THR A 301 -8.50 -8.95 -3.83
N LEU A 302 -8.50 -8.69 -2.53
CA LEU A 302 -8.52 -9.72 -1.51
C LEU A 302 -9.90 -10.37 -1.48
N ASN A 303 -9.95 -11.71 -1.50
CA ASN A 303 -11.14 -12.53 -1.30
C ASN A 303 -11.57 -12.52 0.19
N ALA A 304 -11.73 -11.32 0.72
CA ALA A 304 -12.11 -11.01 2.10
C ALA A 304 -13.56 -10.55 2.16
N HIS A 305 -14.09 -10.34 3.37
CA HIS A 305 -15.37 -9.67 3.52
C HIS A 305 -15.33 -8.26 2.90
N PRO A 306 -16.48 -7.72 2.43
CA PRO A 306 -16.53 -6.38 1.84
C PRO A 306 -15.85 -5.35 2.75
N PRO A 307 -14.87 -4.58 2.23
CA PRO A 307 -14.08 -3.67 3.06
C PRO A 307 -14.95 -2.55 3.62
N LYS A 308 -14.85 -2.31 4.93
CA LYS A 308 -15.49 -1.17 5.58
C LYS A 308 -14.61 0.05 5.45
N ILE A 309 -15.02 1.01 4.62
CA ILE A 309 -14.30 2.27 4.42
C ILE A 309 -14.96 3.35 5.28
N VAL A 310 -14.16 4.02 6.11
CA VAL A 310 -14.61 5.08 7.01
C VAL A 310 -13.66 6.26 6.88
N ASN A 311 -14.20 7.47 6.72
CA ASN A 311 -13.38 8.68 6.75
C ASN A 311 -13.18 9.12 8.20
N GLY A 312 -11.98 9.55 8.57
CA GLY A 312 -11.65 9.97 9.92
C GLY A 312 -12.67 10.94 10.52
N PRO A 313 -12.99 12.06 9.85
CA PRO A 313 -13.98 13.02 10.36
C PRO A 313 -15.39 12.43 10.58
N GLU A 314 -15.79 11.41 9.82
CA GLU A 314 -17.13 10.79 9.94
C GLU A 314 -17.29 10.01 11.25
N VAL A 315 -16.18 9.59 11.87
CA VAL A 315 -16.17 8.89 13.17
C VAL A 315 -16.48 9.84 14.32
N LEU A 316 -16.16 11.14 14.15
CA LEU A 316 -16.24 12.13 15.21
C LEU A 316 -17.64 12.75 15.29
N ASN A 317 -18.36 12.44 16.36
CA ASN A 317 -19.62 13.10 16.71
C ASN A 317 -19.44 14.07 17.89
N LYS A 318 -20.24 15.15 17.89
CA LYS A 318 -20.25 16.16 18.96
C LYS A 318 -20.81 15.64 20.29
N PHE A 319 -21.56 14.54 20.25
CA PHE A 319 -22.13 13.90 21.43
C PHE A 319 -21.13 12.93 22.06
N VAL A 320 -20.81 13.16 23.34
CA VAL A 320 -19.89 12.33 24.12
C VAL A 320 -20.34 10.86 24.10
N GLY A 321 -19.41 9.94 23.84
CA GLY A 321 -19.66 8.49 23.78
C GLY A 321 -20.18 7.94 22.45
N GLN A 322 -20.77 8.77 21.57
CA GLN A 322 -21.24 8.28 20.26
C GLN A 322 -20.09 7.90 19.32
N SER A 323 -18.98 8.65 19.36
CA SER A 323 -17.79 8.34 18.54
C SER A 323 -17.16 7.00 18.93
N GLU A 324 -17.15 6.66 20.22
CA GLU A 324 -16.65 5.37 20.73
C GLU A 324 -17.56 4.21 20.34
N GLU A 325 -18.87 4.40 20.44
CA GLU A 325 -19.86 3.40 20.06
C GLU A 325 -19.82 3.11 18.55
N ASN A 326 -19.58 4.14 17.72
CA ASN A 326 -19.37 3.96 16.29
C ASN A 326 -18.15 3.07 15.99
N ILE A 327 -17.03 3.29 16.68
CA ILE A 327 -15.86 2.41 16.56
C ILE A 327 -16.20 1.00 17.01
N ARG A 328 -16.89 0.82 18.14
CA ARG A 328 -17.28 -0.51 18.61
C ARG A 328 -18.14 -1.26 17.59
N LYS A 329 -19.09 -0.57 16.94
CA LYS A 329 -19.92 -1.13 15.87
C LYS A 329 -19.12 -1.56 14.65
N LEU A 330 -18.05 -0.84 14.28
CA LEU A 330 -17.19 -1.22 13.16
C LEU A 330 -16.52 -2.59 13.36
N PHE A 331 -16.06 -2.86 14.60
CA PHE A 331 -15.40 -4.13 14.96
C PHE A 331 -16.35 -5.24 15.40
N ALA A 332 -17.61 -4.94 15.73
CA ALA A 332 -18.57 -5.90 16.27
C ALA A 332 -18.80 -7.13 15.37
N ASP A 333 -18.91 -6.94 14.06
CA ASP A 333 -19.12 -8.04 13.11
C ASP A 333 -17.91 -8.99 13.07
N ALA A 334 -16.70 -8.43 13.09
CA ALA A 334 -15.46 -9.20 13.10
C ALA A 334 -15.29 -9.96 14.41
N GLU A 335 -15.64 -9.34 15.54
CA GLU A 335 -15.64 -9.97 16.88
C GLU A 335 -16.63 -11.13 16.97
N LYS A 336 -17.83 -10.95 16.42
CA LYS A 336 -18.87 -11.98 16.42
C LYS A 336 -18.41 -13.20 15.61
N GLU A 337 -17.91 -12.98 14.40
CA GLU A 337 -17.44 -14.08 13.56
C GLU A 337 -16.20 -14.77 14.14
N TYR A 338 -15.28 -14.02 14.75
CA TYR A 338 -14.12 -14.61 15.43
C TYR A 338 -14.54 -15.49 16.61
N LYS A 339 -15.54 -15.06 17.40
CA LYS A 339 -16.08 -15.87 18.50
C LYS A 339 -16.79 -17.14 18.03
N GLU A 340 -17.41 -17.10 16.85
CA GLU A 340 -18.14 -18.25 16.29
C GLU A 340 -17.20 -19.25 15.60
N LYS A 341 -16.22 -18.79 14.82
CA LYS A 341 -15.38 -19.62 13.94
C LYS A 341 -13.91 -19.69 14.34
N GLY A 342 -13.46 -18.90 15.33
CA GLY A 342 -12.07 -18.88 15.77
C GLY A 342 -11.09 -18.53 14.64
N ASP A 343 -10.01 -19.30 14.52
CA ASP A 343 -8.95 -19.11 13.53
C ASP A 343 -9.39 -19.40 12.08
N GLU A 344 -10.56 -20.03 11.88
CA GLU A 344 -11.14 -20.26 10.55
C GLU A 344 -12.04 -19.10 10.07
N SER A 345 -12.10 -17.99 10.82
CA SER A 345 -12.87 -16.82 10.44
C SER A 345 -12.28 -16.10 9.21
N GLY A 346 -13.16 -15.52 8.39
CA GLY A 346 -12.76 -14.72 7.24
C GLY A 346 -12.06 -13.42 7.66
N LEU A 347 -11.20 -12.89 6.79
CA LEU A 347 -10.54 -11.61 7.01
C LEU A 347 -11.55 -10.45 6.89
N HIS A 348 -11.60 -9.60 7.93
CA HIS A 348 -12.32 -8.33 7.92
C HIS A 348 -11.34 -7.18 7.70
N ILE A 349 -11.56 -6.41 6.63
CA ILE A 349 -10.71 -5.26 6.29
C ILE A 349 -11.43 -3.97 6.66
N ILE A 350 -10.78 -3.14 7.48
CA ILE A 350 -11.28 -1.82 7.89
C ILE A 350 -10.29 -0.77 7.40
N ILE A 351 -10.77 0.15 6.56
CA ILE A 351 -9.97 1.20 5.95
C ILE A 351 -10.36 2.54 6.57
N PHE A 352 -9.40 3.20 7.21
CA PHE A 352 -9.54 4.56 7.71
C PHE A 352 -8.79 5.53 6.80
N ASP A 353 -9.52 6.42 6.13
CA ASP A 353 -8.94 7.58 5.45
C ASP A 353 -8.78 8.75 6.44
N GLU A 354 -7.75 9.57 6.25
CA GLU A 354 -7.44 10.70 7.15
C GLU A 354 -7.39 10.31 8.64
N LEU A 355 -6.61 9.26 8.95
CA LEU A 355 -6.49 8.74 10.32
C LEU A 355 -5.96 9.81 11.30
N ASP A 356 -5.17 10.77 10.82
CA ASP A 356 -4.65 11.91 11.57
C ASP A 356 -5.74 12.90 12.03
N ALA A 357 -6.94 12.88 11.43
CA ALA A 357 -8.07 13.66 11.92
C ALA A 357 -8.59 13.15 13.27
N VAL A 358 -8.52 11.84 13.48
CA VAL A 358 -9.10 11.12 14.63
C VAL A 358 -8.04 10.79 15.67
N CYS A 359 -6.84 10.40 15.22
CA CYS A 359 -5.79 9.85 16.05
C CYS A 359 -4.63 10.82 16.30
N LYS A 360 -4.94 12.04 16.73
CA LYS A 360 -3.94 13.07 17.05
C LYS A 360 -3.13 12.71 18.30
N GLN A 361 -1.92 13.23 18.41
CA GLN A 361 -1.12 13.15 19.62
C GLN A 361 -1.91 13.67 20.85
N ARG A 362 -1.95 12.86 21.90
CA ARG A 362 -2.64 13.20 23.15
C ARG A 362 -2.01 14.44 23.77
N GLY A 363 -2.85 15.34 24.28
CA GLY A 363 -2.38 16.54 24.98
C GLY A 363 -1.87 17.68 24.08
N SER A 364 -1.89 17.54 22.74
CA SER A 364 -1.51 18.61 21.80
C SER A 364 -2.59 19.68 21.62
N GLY A 365 -3.73 19.57 22.31
CA GLY A 365 -4.86 20.48 22.23
C GLY A 365 -4.68 21.70 23.13
N SER A 366 -4.19 22.80 22.58
CA SER A 366 -4.38 24.12 23.17
C SER A 366 -5.89 24.48 23.11
N GLY A 367 -6.62 24.27 24.20
CA GLY A 367 -7.75 25.11 24.60
C GLY A 367 -9.15 24.95 23.98
N GLY A 368 -9.54 23.85 23.30
CA GLY A 368 -10.91 23.81 22.75
C GLY A 368 -11.57 22.50 22.30
N GLY A 369 -10.89 21.35 22.34
CA GLY A 369 -11.51 20.05 22.00
C GLY A 369 -11.99 19.31 23.24
N THR A 370 -13.20 18.76 23.24
CA THR A 370 -13.87 18.04 24.35
C THR A 370 -13.20 16.73 24.81
N GLY A 371 -11.91 16.51 24.52
CA GLY A 371 -11.21 15.25 24.82
C GLY A 371 -11.71 14.03 24.03
N VAL A 372 -12.70 14.21 23.14
CA VAL A 372 -13.35 13.13 22.37
C VAL A 372 -12.35 12.42 21.44
N GLY A 373 -11.34 13.12 20.94
CA GLY A 373 -10.26 12.50 20.15
C GLY A 373 -9.46 11.48 20.97
N ASP A 374 -9.10 11.82 22.20
CA ASP A 374 -8.29 10.96 23.07
C ASP A 374 -9.05 9.68 23.47
N THR A 375 -10.36 9.79 23.73
CA THR A 375 -11.17 8.61 24.10
C THR A 375 -11.38 7.67 22.92
N VAL A 376 -11.53 8.22 21.71
CA VAL A 376 -11.58 7.46 20.47
C VAL A 376 -10.27 6.69 20.22
N VAL A 377 -9.11 7.33 20.41
CA VAL A 377 -7.81 6.65 20.28
C VAL A 377 -7.69 5.50 21.27
N ASN A 378 -8.07 5.72 22.53
CA ASN A 378 -8.08 4.66 23.55
C ASN A 378 -8.99 3.49 23.14
N GLN A 379 -10.16 3.78 22.59
CA GLN A 379 -11.08 2.75 22.14
C GLN A 379 -10.51 1.95 20.95
N LEU A 380 -9.85 2.60 20.00
CA LEU A 380 -9.18 1.92 18.88
C LEU A 380 -8.02 1.03 19.38
N LEU A 381 -7.21 1.53 20.31
CA LEU A 381 -6.14 0.76 20.95
C LEU A 381 -6.68 -0.47 21.70
N ALA A 382 -7.76 -0.31 22.45
CA ALA A 382 -8.41 -1.42 23.16
C ALA A 382 -8.96 -2.49 22.21
N LYS A 383 -9.33 -2.13 20.97
CA LYS A 383 -9.79 -3.10 19.96
C LYS A 383 -8.65 -3.82 19.24
N LEU A 384 -7.48 -3.19 19.09
CA LEU A 384 -6.30 -3.81 18.48
C LEU A 384 -5.51 -4.69 19.47
N ASP A 385 -5.32 -4.20 20.69
CA ASP A 385 -4.46 -4.79 21.74
C ASP A 385 -5.23 -5.37 22.94
N GLY A 386 -6.56 -5.36 22.89
CA GLY A 386 -7.39 -5.82 23.98
C GLY A 386 -7.15 -7.28 24.40
N VAL A 387 -7.74 -7.64 25.54
CA VAL A 387 -7.68 -8.99 26.11
C VAL A 387 -8.18 -10.04 25.11
N ASP A 388 -9.20 -9.69 24.33
CA ASP A 388 -9.72 -10.48 23.22
C ASP A 388 -8.95 -10.11 21.93
N LYS A 389 -7.77 -10.73 21.72
CA LYS A 389 -6.98 -10.53 20.49
C LYS A 389 -7.76 -11.06 19.27
N LEU A 390 -8.11 -10.16 18.36
CA LEU A 390 -8.72 -10.50 17.07
C LEU A 390 -7.62 -10.73 16.02
N ASN A 391 -7.50 -11.97 15.53
CA ASN A 391 -6.52 -12.33 14.50
C ASN A 391 -7.09 -12.20 13.07
N ASN A 392 -8.41 -12.05 12.95
CA ASN A 392 -9.15 -11.99 11.69
C ASN A 392 -9.41 -10.56 11.18
N ILE A 393 -8.72 -9.55 11.73
CA ILE A 393 -8.86 -8.16 11.32
C ILE A 393 -7.59 -7.65 10.62
N LEU A 394 -7.78 -6.77 9.64
CA LEU A 394 -6.72 -5.95 9.05
C LEU A 394 -7.19 -4.49 8.99
N LEU A 395 -6.53 -3.64 9.77
CA LEU A 395 -6.73 -2.20 9.81
C LEU A 395 -5.78 -1.53 8.81
N ILE A 396 -6.31 -0.80 7.84
CA ILE A 396 -5.50 0.01 6.91
C ILE A 396 -5.77 1.48 7.22
N GLY A 397 -4.78 2.15 7.81
CA GLY A 397 -4.81 3.58 8.07
C GLY A 397 -4.12 4.35 6.95
N MET A 398 -4.69 5.48 6.55
CA MET A 398 -4.09 6.39 5.58
C MET A 398 -3.94 7.78 6.18
N THR A 399 -2.78 8.40 5.98
CA THR A 399 -2.53 9.76 6.46
C THR A 399 -1.63 10.53 5.51
N ASN A 400 -1.74 11.85 5.49
CA ASN A 400 -0.75 12.72 4.86
C ASN A 400 0.37 13.12 5.84
N ARG A 401 0.09 13.03 7.14
CA ARG A 401 0.94 13.51 8.24
C ARG A 401 1.14 12.41 9.27
N LYS A 402 2.26 11.70 9.16
CA LYS A 402 2.65 10.66 10.14
C LYS A 402 3.00 11.26 11.51
N ASP A 403 3.57 12.47 11.51
CA ASP A 403 3.95 13.24 12.70
C ASP A 403 2.78 13.55 13.63
N MET A 404 1.58 13.69 13.07
CA MET A 404 0.38 14.02 13.84
C MET A 404 -0.24 12.81 14.55
N ILE A 405 0.15 11.58 14.17
CA ILE A 405 -0.45 10.36 14.71
C ILE A 405 0.12 10.04 16.09
N ASP A 406 -0.72 9.57 16.99
CA ASP A 406 -0.31 9.06 18.30
C ASP A 406 0.71 7.89 18.16
N GLU A 407 1.91 8.06 18.74
CA GLU A 407 2.98 7.06 18.75
C GLU A 407 2.53 5.71 19.34
N ALA A 408 1.53 5.71 20.23
CA ALA A 408 0.96 4.49 20.77
C ALA A 408 0.41 3.60 19.67
N LEU A 409 -0.24 4.15 18.63
CA LEU A 409 -0.78 3.36 17.51
C LEU A 409 0.32 2.80 16.61
N LEU A 410 1.47 3.47 16.55
CA LEU A 410 2.61 3.12 15.69
C LEU A 410 3.47 1.97 16.24
N ARG A 411 3.18 1.49 17.46
CA ARG A 411 3.94 0.40 18.08
C ARG A 411 3.70 -0.95 17.39
N PRO A 412 4.72 -1.84 17.35
CA PRO A 412 4.55 -3.21 16.84
C PRO A 412 3.38 -3.95 17.51
N GLY A 413 2.66 -4.77 16.75
CA GLY A 413 1.39 -5.39 17.17
C GLY A 413 0.12 -4.58 16.87
N ARG A 414 0.24 -3.28 16.59
CA ARG A 414 -0.85 -2.37 16.16
C ARG A 414 -0.70 -2.00 14.69
N LEU A 415 -0.33 -0.75 14.37
CA LEU A 415 0.07 -0.32 13.03
C LEU A 415 1.56 -0.59 12.81
N GLU A 416 1.91 -1.87 12.80
CA GLU A 416 3.30 -2.34 12.72
C GLU A 416 3.94 -2.02 11.37
N VAL A 417 3.21 -2.26 10.27
CA VAL A 417 3.74 -2.00 8.93
C VAL A 417 3.43 -0.57 8.56
N GLN A 418 4.48 0.26 8.51
CA GLN A 418 4.38 1.64 8.08
C GLN A 418 5.07 1.76 6.72
N LEU A 419 4.32 2.23 5.73
CA LEU A 419 4.80 2.35 4.36
C LEU A 419 4.63 3.77 3.85
N GLU A 420 5.74 4.34 3.41
CA GLU A 420 5.79 5.64 2.77
C GLU A 420 5.48 5.51 1.28
N ILE A 421 4.53 6.31 0.80
CA ILE A 421 4.17 6.44 -0.61
C ILE A 421 4.64 7.80 -1.09
N SER A 422 5.87 7.81 -1.61
CA SER A 422 6.52 8.98 -2.19
C SER A 422 5.93 9.37 -3.54
N LEU A 423 6.41 10.48 -4.11
CA LEU A 423 6.07 10.86 -5.49
C LEU A 423 6.61 9.82 -6.48
N PRO A 424 5.94 9.61 -7.62
CA PRO A 424 6.35 8.62 -8.61
C PRO A 424 7.62 9.04 -9.38
N ASP A 425 8.50 8.07 -9.59
CA ASP A 425 9.69 8.21 -10.47
C ASP A 425 9.29 8.33 -11.95
N GLU A 426 10.24 8.61 -12.85
CA GLU A 426 9.96 8.76 -14.30
C GLU A 426 9.26 7.53 -14.88
N GLU A 427 9.75 6.33 -14.58
CA GLU A 427 9.11 5.07 -14.98
C GLU A 427 7.72 4.90 -14.36
N GLY A 428 7.57 5.31 -13.10
CA GLY A 428 6.28 5.30 -12.41
C GLY A 428 5.26 6.24 -13.03
N ARG A 429 5.67 7.47 -13.39
CA ARG A 429 4.85 8.44 -14.10
C ARG A 429 4.44 7.90 -15.47
N PHE A 430 5.35 7.32 -16.22
CA PHE A 430 5.04 6.65 -17.48
C PHE A 430 3.96 5.57 -17.29
N GLY A 431 4.11 4.72 -16.27
CA GLY A 431 3.11 3.71 -15.91
C GLY A 431 1.73 4.32 -15.61
N ILE A 432 1.68 5.38 -14.80
CA ILE A 432 0.43 6.09 -14.45
C ILE A 432 -0.22 6.73 -15.70
N ILE A 433 0.56 7.42 -16.53
CA ILE A 433 0.11 8.01 -17.79
C ILE A 433 -0.46 6.92 -18.70
N LYS A 434 0.24 5.81 -18.86
CA LYS A 434 -0.20 4.67 -19.67
C LYS A 434 -1.51 4.07 -19.16
N ILE A 435 -1.70 3.97 -17.84
CA ILE A 435 -2.96 3.50 -17.26
C ILE A 435 -4.12 4.45 -17.58
N HIS A 436 -3.93 5.76 -17.38
CA HIS A 436 -4.97 6.75 -17.64
C HIS A 436 -5.29 6.92 -19.14
N THR A 437 -4.29 6.77 -20.02
CA THR A 437 -4.44 6.81 -21.48
C THR A 437 -4.86 5.48 -22.09
N SER A 438 -4.80 4.36 -21.35
CA SER A 438 -5.17 3.03 -21.86
C SER A 438 -6.59 2.97 -22.45
N LYS A 439 -7.54 3.71 -21.86
CA LYS A 439 -8.91 3.81 -22.37
C LYS A 439 -8.98 4.61 -23.67
N PHE A 440 -8.17 5.67 -23.80
CA PHE A 440 -8.09 6.46 -25.02
C PHE A 440 -7.46 5.64 -26.15
N ALA A 441 -6.41 4.89 -25.85
CA ALA A 441 -5.76 3.99 -26.81
C ALA A 441 -6.69 2.85 -27.26
N LYS A 442 -7.41 2.20 -26.33
CA LYS A 442 -8.37 1.12 -26.66
C LYS A 442 -9.53 1.58 -27.54
N ASN A 443 -9.90 2.86 -27.46
CA ASN A 443 -11.00 3.44 -28.23
C ASN A 443 -10.52 4.23 -29.46
N ASP A 444 -9.24 4.16 -29.83
CA ASP A 444 -8.62 4.91 -30.93
C ASP A 444 -8.80 6.45 -30.86
N ILE A 445 -8.88 6.99 -29.64
CA ILE A 445 -9.01 8.44 -29.37
C ILE A 445 -7.65 9.11 -29.18
N LEU A 446 -6.60 8.35 -28.86
CA LEU A 446 -5.25 8.89 -28.73
C LEU A 446 -4.59 8.98 -30.11
N ASP A 447 -4.12 10.16 -30.50
CA ASP A 447 -3.40 10.34 -31.76
C ASP A 447 -1.98 9.72 -31.68
N HIS A 448 -1.41 9.34 -32.82
CA HIS A 448 -0.08 8.73 -32.91
C HIS A 448 1.06 9.73 -32.66
N ASP A 449 0.76 11.03 -32.65
CA ASP A 449 1.71 12.11 -32.36
C ASP A 449 2.09 12.21 -30.87
N VAL A 450 1.37 11.51 -29.98
CA VAL A 450 1.56 11.60 -28.53
C VAL A 450 2.66 10.65 -28.06
N ASP A 451 3.81 11.20 -27.65
CA ASP A 451 4.85 10.45 -26.96
C ASP A 451 4.65 10.47 -25.43
N LEU A 452 4.20 9.34 -24.88
CA LEU A 452 3.99 9.18 -23.44
C LEU A 452 5.30 9.21 -22.63
N ALA A 453 6.43 8.82 -23.23
CA ALA A 453 7.74 8.84 -22.57
C ALA A 453 8.25 10.27 -22.43
N GLU A 454 8.10 11.09 -23.48
CA GLU A 454 8.40 12.52 -23.41
C GLU A 454 7.51 13.23 -22.37
N LEU A 455 6.22 12.89 -22.32
CA LEU A 455 5.31 13.45 -21.32
C LEU A 455 5.72 13.08 -19.88
N ALA A 456 6.21 11.87 -19.64
CA ALA A 456 6.73 11.45 -18.34
C ALA A 456 8.00 12.25 -17.92
N ARG A 457 8.82 12.66 -18.89
CA ARG A 457 9.99 13.53 -18.66
C ARG A 457 9.62 14.96 -18.35
N LEU A 458 8.60 15.50 -19.02
CA LEU A 458 8.13 16.88 -18.81
C LEU A 458 7.35 17.03 -17.49
N THR A 459 6.69 15.97 -17.01
CA THR A 459 5.87 15.98 -15.79
C THR A 459 6.67 15.75 -14.50
N LYS A 460 7.82 16.42 -14.34
CA LYS A 460 8.67 16.28 -13.13
C LYS A 460 7.90 16.69 -11.87
N ASN A 461 7.97 15.86 -10.82
CA ASN A 461 7.28 16.00 -9.53
C ASN A 461 5.73 15.95 -9.56
N TYR A 462 5.12 15.58 -10.69
CA TYR A 462 3.67 15.39 -10.71
C TYR A 462 3.29 14.19 -9.86
N SER A 463 2.31 14.38 -8.98
CA SER A 463 1.64 13.31 -8.25
C SER A 463 0.67 12.54 -9.16
N GLY A 464 0.26 11.34 -8.76
CA GLY A 464 -0.70 10.55 -9.55
C GLY A 464 -2.02 11.28 -9.80
N ALA A 465 -2.50 12.07 -8.84
CA ALA A 465 -3.69 12.91 -9.00
C ALA A 465 -3.50 14.04 -10.03
N GLU A 466 -2.32 14.66 -10.06
CA GLU A 466 -2.00 15.73 -11.03
C GLU A 466 -1.83 15.17 -12.43
N ILE A 467 -1.21 14.00 -12.59
CA ILE A 467 -1.13 13.30 -13.89
C ILE A 467 -2.53 12.96 -14.40
N ALA A 468 -3.41 12.46 -13.52
CA ALA A 468 -4.81 12.23 -13.87
C ALA A 468 -5.54 13.54 -14.26
N GLY A 469 -5.22 14.64 -13.58
CA GLY A 469 -5.69 15.99 -13.91
C GLY A 469 -5.20 16.46 -15.28
N LEU A 470 -3.92 16.26 -15.58
CA LEU A 470 -3.30 16.60 -16.86
C LEU A 470 -3.97 15.88 -18.04
N VAL A 471 -4.20 14.57 -17.91
CA VAL A 471 -4.88 13.77 -18.94
C VAL A 471 -6.33 14.24 -19.13
N LYS A 472 -7.02 14.64 -18.05
CA LYS A 472 -8.38 15.21 -18.13
C LYS A 472 -8.40 16.60 -18.77
N ALA A 473 -7.43 17.45 -18.45
CA ALA A 473 -7.28 18.77 -19.05
C ALA A 473 -7.00 18.67 -20.55
N ALA A 474 -6.11 17.76 -20.97
CA ALA A 474 -5.88 17.50 -22.39
C ALA A 474 -7.16 17.04 -23.12
N ALA A 475 -7.95 16.16 -22.50
CA ALA A 475 -9.25 15.77 -23.04
C ALA A 475 -10.24 16.96 -23.10
N ALA A 476 -10.23 17.84 -22.09
CA ALA A 476 -11.04 19.06 -22.09
C ALA A 476 -10.63 20.04 -23.19
N SER A 477 -9.33 20.21 -23.45
CA SER A 477 -8.82 21.01 -24.57
C SER A 477 -9.24 20.42 -25.91
N ALA A 478 -9.22 19.09 -26.06
CA ALA A 478 -9.74 18.42 -27.25
C ALA A 478 -11.25 18.66 -27.44
N PHE A 479 -12.05 18.60 -26.36
CA PHE A 479 -13.48 18.95 -26.43
C PHE A 479 -13.70 20.43 -26.81
N SER A 480 -12.91 21.34 -26.25
CA SER A 480 -12.99 22.78 -26.56
C SER A 480 -12.65 23.06 -28.03
N ARG A 481 -11.75 22.27 -28.64
CA ARG A 481 -11.40 22.39 -30.06
C ARG A 481 -12.54 21.99 -31.00
N HIS A 482 -13.52 21.21 -30.53
CA HIS A 482 -14.66 20.75 -31.33
C HIS A 482 -16.00 21.35 -30.87
N THR A 483 -15.95 22.31 -29.96
CA THR A 483 -17.11 23.08 -29.48
C THR A 483 -16.96 24.53 -29.91
N ASP A 484 -17.94 25.08 -30.62
CA ASP A 484 -17.93 26.50 -30.99
C ASP A 484 -18.22 27.37 -29.76
N ALA A 485 -17.24 28.18 -29.36
CA ALA A 485 -17.29 29.06 -28.19
C ALA A 485 -18.46 30.07 -28.20
N ASN A 486 -19.02 30.36 -29.38
CA ASN A 486 -20.10 31.33 -29.56
C ASN A 486 -21.52 30.75 -29.52
N GLN A 487 -21.71 29.42 -29.64
CA GLN A 487 -23.06 28.84 -29.70
C GLN A 487 -23.30 27.66 -28.74
N ILE A 488 -22.28 27.14 -28.03
CA ILE A 488 -22.42 25.92 -27.19
C ILE A 488 -23.11 24.79 -28.00
N THR A 489 -22.88 24.77 -29.31
CA THR A 489 -23.37 23.73 -30.22
C THR A 489 -22.18 22.88 -30.62
N VAL A 490 -22.37 21.56 -30.58
CA VAL A 490 -21.31 20.62 -30.92
C VAL A 490 -21.19 20.57 -32.44
N THR A 491 -19.97 20.75 -32.98
CA THR A 491 -19.72 20.66 -34.42
C THR A 491 -19.90 19.22 -34.93
N LYS A 492 -20.13 19.02 -36.23
CA LYS A 492 -20.52 17.72 -36.82
C LYS A 492 -19.41 16.65 -36.88
N ASP A 493 -18.17 16.97 -36.51
CA ASP A 493 -16.98 16.10 -36.65
C ASP A 493 -16.55 15.39 -35.34
N ILE A 494 -17.51 15.01 -34.49
CA ILE A 494 -17.23 14.34 -33.19
C ILE A 494 -16.74 12.90 -33.38
N GLU A 495 -17.17 12.23 -34.44
CA GLU A 495 -16.95 10.79 -34.64
C GLU A 495 -15.46 10.41 -34.79
N HIS A 496 -14.60 11.37 -35.15
CA HIS A 496 -13.15 11.16 -35.34
C HIS A 496 -12.31 12.03 -34.40
N MET A 497 -12.87 12.48 -33.27
CA MET A 497 -12.14 13.32 -32.31
C MET A 497 -10.96 12.54 -31.71
N LYS A 498 -9.74 13.02 -31.99
CA LYS A 498 -8.50 12.52 -31.37
C LYS A 498 -7.85 13.57 -30.48
N VAL A 499 -7.29 13.14 -29.37
CA VAL A 499 -6.46 13.95 -28.46
C VAL A 499 -5.04 13.99 -29.02
N LYS A 500 -4.55 15.19 -29.29
CA LYS A 500 -3.25 15.43 -29.94
C LYS A 500 -2.18 15.84 -28.94
N TRP A 501 -0.91 15.79 -29.35
CA TRP A 501 0.21 16.30 -28.56
C TRP A 501 0.03 17.76 -28.12
N SER A 502 -0.53 18.61 -29.00
CA SER A 502 -0.81 20.02 -28.70
C SER A 502 -1.76 20.21 -27.52
N ASP A 503 -2.72 19.30 -27.34
CA ASP A 503 -3.68 19.36 -26.24
C ASP A 503 -2.98 19.05 -24.90
N PHE A 504 -2.01 18.14 -24.90
CA PHE A 504 -1.16 17.86 -23.73
C PHE A 504 -0.22 19.02 -23.38
N LEU A 505 0.35 19.70 -24.38
CA LEU A 505 1.18 20.89 -24.13
C LEU A 505 0.37 22.05 -23.51
N LEU A 506 -0.86 22.28 -23.99
CA LEU A 506 -1.78 23.23 -23.36
C LEU A 506 -2.10 22.83 -21.93
N ALA A 507 -2.40 21.56 -21.70
CA ALA A 507 -2.71 21.03 -20.37
C ALA A 507 -1.53 21.17 -19.39
N LEU A 508 -0.28 21.02 -19.85
CA LEU A 508 0.92 21.25 -19.03
C LEU A 508 1.04 22.70 -18.55
N SER A 509 0.60 23.67 -19.36
CA SER A 509 0.61 25.09 -18.98
C SER A 509 -0.45 25.44 -17.93
N GLU A 510 -1.57 24.69 -17.90
CA GLU A 510 -2.69 24.90 -17.00
C GLU A 510 -2.54 24.15 -15.67
N VAL A 511 -2.17 22.86 -15.73
CA VAL A 511 -2.04 21.98 -14.57
C VAL A 511 -0.63 22.11 -14.01
N ARG A 512 -0.44 22.96 -13.00
CA ARG A 512 0.83 23.10 -12.28
C ARG A 512 0.97 22.06 -11.17
N PRO A 513 2.19 21.52 -10.93
CA PRO A 513 2.41 20.62 -9.80
C PRO A 513 2.28 21.38 -8.48
N ALA A 514 1.61 20.79 -7.49
CA ALA A 514 1.53 21.29 -6.13
C ALA A 514 2.86 21.12 -5.38
N TYR A 515 3.66 20.13 -5.78
CA TYR A 515 5.00 19.86 -5.26
C TYR A 515 6.05 20.26 -6.30
N GLY A 516 6.80 21.32 -6.03
CA GLY A 516 7.87 21.77 -6.93
C GLY A 516 8.16 23.26 -6.81
N ALA A 517 9.13 23.71 -7.61
CA ALA A 517 9.42 25.13 -7.75
C ALA A 517 8.18 25.84 -8.23
N SER A 518 7.77 26.87 -7.50
CA SER A 518 7.02 27.93 -8.15
C SER A 518 7.98 28.50 -9.20
N GLU A 519 7.86 28.09 -10.46
CA GLU A 519 8.64 28.68 -11.56
C GLU A 519 8.51 30.19 -11.51
N ALA A 520 7.31 30.70 -11.16
CA ALA A 520 7.07 32.11 -10.92
C ALA A 520 7.98 32.74 -9.84
N GLU A 521 8.42 32.01 -8.81
CA GLU A 521 9.36 32.52 -7.80
C GLU A 521 10.80 32.56 -8.32
N LEU A 522 11.22 31.51 -9.03
CA LEU A 522 12.54 31.48 -9.67
C LEU A 522 12.63 32.53 -10.78
N GLU A 523 11.55 32.72 -11.56
CA GLU A 523 11.41 33.77 -12.57
C GLU A 523 11.32 35.16 -11.94
N ALA A 524 10.64 35.34 -10.81
CA ALA A 524 10.64 36.60 -10.09
C ALA A 524 12.04 36.96 -9.55
N ALA A 525 12.82 35.95 -9.14
CA ALA A 525 14.23 36.15 -8.76
C ALA A 525 15.13 36.43 -9.98
N LEU A 526 14.76 35.90 -11.15
CA LEU A 526 15.42 36.09 -12.44
C LEU A 526 14.65 37.12 -13.31
N SER A 527 14.57 38.38 -12.86
CA SER A 527 13.89 39.43 -13.63
C SER A 527 14.49 39.68 -15.02
N GLN A 528 15.76 39.33 -15.21
CA GLN A 528 16.51 39.35 -16.47
C GLN A 528 17.50 38.18 -16.46
N ASP A 529 17.93 37.72 -17.64
CA ASP A 529 18.99 36.72 -17.76
C ASP A 529 20.31 37.20 -17.12
N ILE A 530 21.15 36.25 -16.72
CA ILE A 530 22.44 36.58 -16.11
C ILE A 530 23.36 37.22 -17.14
N ILE A 531 23.76 38.47 -16.87
CA ILE A 531 24.76 39.17 -17.67
C ILE A 531 26.16 38.69 -17.27
N HIS A 532 26.85 38.03 -18.20
CA HIS A 532 28.23 37.59 -18.02
C HIS A 532 29.22 38.75 -18.23
N TYR A 533 29.35 39.61 -17.23
CA TYR A 533 30.23 40.79 -17.33
C TYR A 533 31.68 40.54 -16.90
N SER A 534 31.94 39.47 -16.16
CA SER A 534 33.26 39.14 -15.62
C SER A 534 33.54 37.64 -15.76
N PRO A 535 34.78 37.20 -16.08
CA PRO A 535 35.15 35.79 -16.11
C PRO A 535 34.97 35.11 -14.75
N ASP A 536 35.01 35.87 -13.65
CA ASP A 536 34.76 35.35 -12.31
C ASP A 536 33.34 34.79 -12.14
N ILE A 537 32.33 35.40 -12.78
CA ILE A 537 30.96 34.90 -12.72
C ILE A 537 30.83 33.56 -13.44
N GLN A 538 31.47 33.42 -14.61
CA GLN A 538 31.47 32.16 -15.34
C GLN A 538 32.19 31.06 -14.55
N ARG A 539 33.32 31.38 -13.90
CA ARG A 539 34.00 30.45 -13.00
C ARG A 539 33.10 30.02 -11.85
N ILE A 540 32.45 30.96 -11.17
CA ILE A 540 31.52 30.66 -10.07
C ILE A 540 30.38 29.76 -10.56
N LEU A 541 29.78 30.07 -11.71
CA LEU A 541 28.70 29.25 -12.28
C LEU A 541 29.18 27.82 -12.57
N ASN A 542 30.31 27.65 -13.25
CA ASN A 542 30.86 26.34 -13.57
C ASN A 542 31.21 25.54 -12.31
N ASP A 543 31.86 26.18 -11.33
CA ASP A 543 32.24 25.55 -10.07
C ASP A 543 31.01 25.11 -9.27
N MET A 544 29.97 25.94 -9.20
CA MET A 544 28.75 25.63 -8.45
C MET A 544 27.86 24.62 -9.16
N LEU A 545 27.81 24.65 -10.49
CA LEU A 545 27.14 23.61 -11.27
C LEU A 545 27.83 22.27 -11.08
N GLY A 546 29.16 22.22 -11.05
CA GLY A 546 29.91 21.01 -10.71
C GLY A 546 29.52 20.44 -9.34
N VAL A 547 29.32 21.31 -8.33
CA VAL A 547 28.84 20.88 -7.01
C VAL A 547 27.39 20.38 -7.06
N ALA A 548 26.51 21.05 -7.81
CA ALA A 548 25.12 20.62 -7.96
C ALA A 548 25.03 19.26 -8.67
N HIS A 549 25.84 19.03 -9.72
CA HIS A 549 25.94 17.74 -10.39
C HIS A 549 26.52 16.65 -9.48
N MET A 550 27.53 16.98 -8.67
CA MET A 550 28.07 16.05 -7.67
C MET A 550 26.99 15.61 -6.68
N VAL A 551 26.17 16.52 -6.14
CA VAL A 551 25.04 16.15 -5.27
C VAL A 551 24.00 15.33 -6.04
N LYS A 552 23.80 15.59 -7.34
CA LYS A 552 22.84 14.85 -8.18
C LYS A 552 23.31 13.43 -8.53
N GLU A 553 24.61 13.17 -8.62
CA GLU A 553 25.16 11.91 -9.13
C GLU A 553 25.85 11.06 -8.04
N ASP A 554 26.63 11.67 -7.15
CA ASP A 554 27.44 10.98 -6.14
C ASP A 554 26.59 10.33 -5.04
N SER A 555 26.88 9.06 -4.73
CA SER A 555 26.19 8.28 -3.70
C SER A 555 26.70 8.54 -2.29
N GLU A 556 27.94 9.02 -2.13
CA GLU A 556 28.53 9.26 -0.80
C GLU A 556 28.17 10.64 -0.25
N LYS A 557 27.93 11.61 -1.13
CA LYS A 557 27.62 13.00 -0.75
C LYS A 557 26.13 13.29 -0.74
N LEU A 558 25.49 13.08 0.41
CA LEU A 558 24.04 13.28 0.59
C LEU A 558 23.64 14.74 0.81
N THR A 559 24.53 15.57 1.34
CA THR A 559 24.29 17.01 1.55
C THR A 559 25.43 17.87 1.09
N SER A 560 25.11 19.08 0.66
CA SER A 560 26.08 20.17 0.52
C SER A 560 25.41 21.49 0.86
N SER A 561 26.09 22.30 1.67
CA SER A 561 25.62 23.62 2.08
C SER A 561 26.59 24.68 1.54
N ILE A 562 26.06 25.60 0.75
CA ILE A 562 26.84 26.66 0.09
C ILE A 562 26.26 28.01 0.48
N ILE A 563 27.12 28.95 0.85
CA ILE A 563 26.74 30.32 1.11
C ILE A 563 27.34 31.28 0.08
N PHE A 564 26.49 32.15 -0.47
CA PHE A 564 26.87 33.22 -1.37
C PHE A 564 26.86 34.55 -0.61
N HIS A 565 28.02 35.19 -0.49
CA HIS A 565 28.18 36.46 0.20
C HIS A 565 28.73 37.56 -0.73
N GLY A 566 28.40 38.82 -0.44
CA GLY A 566 28.85 39.95 -1.25
C GLY A 566 28.07 41.22 -0.98
N ALA A 567 28.42 42.33 -1.63
CA ALA A 567 27.77 43.62 -1.41
C ALA A 567 26.26 43.59 -1.74
N GLN A 568 25.49 44.48 -1.13
CA GLN A 568 24.05 44.59 -1.41
C GLN A 568 23.81 44.90 -2.90
N GLY A 569 22.91 44.16 -3.54
CA GLY A 569 22.59 44.36 -4.95
C GLY A 569 23.62 43.80 -5.95
N SER A 570 24.58 42.96 -5.52
CA SER A 570 25.52 42.27 -6.42
C SER A 570 24.90 41.14 -7.25
N GLY A 571 23.63 40.77 -7.02
CA GLY A 571 22.94 39.73 -7.78
C GLY A 571 23.03 38.32 -7.20
N LYS A 572 23.42 38.16 -5.92
CA LYS A 572 23.52 36.85 -5.22
C LYS A 572 22.28 35.98 -5.40
N THR A 573 21.11 36.52 -5.07
CA THR A 573 19.82 35.83 -5.16
C THR A 573 19.52 35.34 -6.59
N ALA A 574 19.79 36.17 -7.59
CA ALA A 574 19.60 35.83 -9.00
C ALA A 574 20.61 34.74 -9.45
N LEU A 575 21.87 34.84 -9.03
CA LEU A 575 22.90 33.85 -9.32
C LEU A 575 22.54 32.48 -8.74
N THR A 576 22.10 32.44 -7.48
CA THR A 576 21.66 31.22 -6.80
C THR A 576 20.43 30.60 -7.48
N ALA A 577 19.43 31.41 -7.84
CA ALA A 577 18.26 30.93 -8.57
C ALA A 577 18.62 30.37 -9.96
N HIS A 578 19.58 31.00 -10.65
CA HIS A 578 20.04 30.52 -11.96
C HIS A 578 20.80 29.20 -11.86
N ILE A 579 21.69 29.05 -10.88
CA ILE A 579 22.40 27.78 -10.61
C ILE A 579 21.38 26.66 -10.34
N ALA A 580 20.37 26.95 -9.50
CA ALA A 580 19.33 25.98 -9.22
C ALA A 580 18.55 25.60 -10.49
N LYS A 581 18.17 26.57 -11.33
CA LYS A 581 17.48 26.31 -12.60
C LYS A 581 18.32 25.47 -13.58
N LEU A 582 19.60 25.79 -13.73
CA LEU A 582 20.51 25.08 -14.63
C LEU A 582 20.89 23.68 -14.14
N SER A 583 20.83 23.42 -12.83
CA SER A 583 21.14 22.10 -12.25
C SER A 583 20.17 20.98 -12.68
N ASP A 584 19.01 21.34 -13.25
CA ASP A 584 17.93 20.42 -13.62
C ASP A 584 17.57 19.45 -12.47
N ILE A 585 17.58 19.97 -11.25
CA ILE A 585 17.16 19.24 -10.06
C ILE A 585 15.64 19.32 -9.95
N PRO A 586 14.93 18.20 -9.70
CA PRO A 586 13.47 18.18 -9.74
C PRO A 586 12.81 19.17 -8.77
N PHE A 587 13.26 19.22 -7.52
CA PHE A 587 12.63 20.05 -6.50
C PHE A 587 13.52 21.25 -6.16
N ILE A 588 13.03 22.47 -6.41
CA ILE A 588 13.70 23.71 -6.01
C ILE A 588 12.73 24.54 -5.20
N ARG A 589 13.12 25.00 -4.01
CA ARG A 589 12.24 25.80 -3.15
C ARG A 589 12.98 26.96 -2.53
N MET A 590 12.40 28.15 -2.66
CA MET A 590 12.98 29.39 -2.16
C MET A 590 12.25 29.89 -0.91
N ILE A 591 13.02 30.13 0.15
CA ILE A 591 12.57 30.78 1.39
C ILE A 591 13.01 32.24 1.33
N THR A 592 12.05 33.12 1.05
CA THR A 592 12.27 34.57 0.98
C THR A 592 11.69 35.27 2.23
N PRO A 593 12.30 36.37 2.70
CA PRO A 593 11.76 37.15 3.83
C PRO A 593 10.32 37.63 3.62
N GLN A 594 9.91 37.90 2.38
CA GLN A 594 8.55 38.33 2.03
C GLN A 594 7.47 37.32 2.43
N LYS A 595 7.75 36.01 2.31
CA LYS A 595 6.84 34.94 2.72
C LYS A 595 6.75 34.82 4.23
N LEU A 596 7.85 35.10 4.93
CA LEU A 596 7.91 35.07 6.39
C LEU A 596 7.27 36.32 7.03
N ALA A 597 7.14 37.42 6.29
CA ALA A 597 6.57 38.68 6.79
C ALA A 597 5.11 38.55 7.24
N GLY A 598 4.35 37.59 6.70
CA GLY A 598 2.96 37.33 7.10
C GLY A 598 2.81 36.65 8.47
N TYR A 599 3.88 36.09 9.03
CA TYR A 599 3.85 35.36 10.30
C TYR A 599 4.23 36.28 11.46
N ARG A 600 3.35 36.34 12.47
CA ARG A 600 3.53 37.19 13.65
C ARG A 600 4.52 36.60 14.66
N ASP A 601 4.53 35.28 14.80
CA ASP A 601 5.31 34.58 15.81
C ASP A 601 6.53 33.88 15.21
N ASP A 602 7.64 33.90 15.94
CA ASP A 602 8.88 33.25 15.52
C ASP A 602 8.76 31.72 15.49
N PHE A 603 7.88 31.15 16.32
CA PHE A 603 7.56 29.72 16.26
C PHE A 603 6.90 29.36 14.93
N ALA A 604 5.93 30.15 14.47
CA ALA A 604 5.26 29.91 13.19
C ALA A 604 6.24 30.08 12.00
N LYS A 605 7.19 31.01 12.09
CA LYS A 605 8.29 31.11 11.10
C LYS A 605 9.16 29.86 11.09
N SER A 606 9.56 29.36 12.27
CA SER A 606 10.36 28.13 12.39
C SER A 606 9.61 26.90 11.87
N GLU A 607 8.30 26.80 12.12
CA GLU A 607 7.44 25.73 11.61
C GLU A 607 7.34 25.77 10.08
N PHE A 608 7.22 26.97 9.48
CA PHE A 608 7.21 27.12 8.03
C PHE A 608 8.54 26.69 7.40
N ILE A 609 9.68 27.07 8.01
CA ILE A 609 11.01 26.65 7.55
C ILE A 609 11.14 25.13 7.66
N HIS A 610 10.80 24.55 8.80
CA HIS A 610 10.83 23.11 9.02
C HIS A 610 9.95 22.36 8.00
N LYS A 611 8.72 22.83 7.77
CA LYS A 611 7.82 22.27 6.75
C LYS A 611 8.46 22.33 5.36
N THR A 612 9.11 23.44 5.01
CA THR A 612 9.75 23.60 3.70
C THR A 612 10.91 22.63 3.50
N PHE A 613 11.74 22.42 4.52
CA PHE A 613 12.81 21.41 4.48
C PHE A 613 12.25 19.98 4.46
N SER A 614 11.20 19.70 5.23
CA SER A 614 10.52 18.40 5.21
C SER A 614 9.89 18.11 3.85
N ASP A 615 9.31 19.11 3.18
CA ASP A 615 8.79 18.98 1.82
C ASP A 615 9.92 18.73 0.80
N ALA A 616 11.09 19.38 0.97
CA ALA A 616 12.27 19.13 0.15
C ALA A 616 12.78 17.70 0.29
N GLN A 617 12.79 17.17 1.51
CA GLN A 617 13.17 15.79 1.81
C GLN A 617 12.18 14.74 1.28
N LYS A 618 11.04 15.10 0.68
CA LYS A 618 10.16 14.12 0.00
C LYS A 618 10.63 13.78 -1.41
N SER A 619 11.48 14.61 -1.99
CA SER A 619 12.07 14.38 -3.31
C SER A 619 13.43 13.69 -3.16
N ALA A 620 13.78 12.81 -4.11
CA ALA A 620 15.05 12.11 -4.11
C ALA A 620 16.25 13.07 -4.21
N VAL A 621 16.11 14.17 -4.95
CA VAL A 621 17.10 15.25 -5.06
C VAL A 621 16.39 16.59 -4.98
N SER A 622 16.84 17.45 -4.06
CA SER A 622 16.20 18.73 -3.79
C SER A 622 17.21 19.86 -3.56
N VAL A 623 16.82 21.08 -3.95
CA VAL A 623 17.54 22.33 -3.67
C VAL A 623 16.66 23.22 -2.81
N VAL A 624 17.20 23.68 -1.68
CA VAL A 624 16.56 24.69 -0.84
C VAL A 624 17.39 25.97 -0.89
N ILE A 625 16.77 27.06 -1.34
CA ILE A 625 17.38 28.38 -1.42
C ILE A 625 16.93 29.22 -0.23
N LEU A 626 17.88 29.68 0.59
CA LEU A 626 17.68 30.60 1.70
C LEU A 626 18.10 32.00 1.26
N ASP A 627 17.13 32.88 0.99
CA ASP A 627 17.41 34.25 0.55
C ASP A 627 17.60 35.18 1.74
N SER A 628 18.72 35.91 1.76
CA SER A 628 19.07 36.92 2.77
C SER A 628 18.91 36.41 4.22
N ILE A 629 19.78 35.48 4.65
CA ILE A 629 19.70 34.85 5.99
C ILE A 629 19.55 35.89 7.10
N GLU A 630 20.27 37.01 7.02
CA GLU A 630 20.19 38.10 8.00
C GLU A 630 18.75 38.64 8.19
N GLN A 631 17.95 38.67 7.12
CA GLN A 631 16.56 39.10 7.19
C GLN A 631 15.64 37.96 7.69
N LEU A 632 15.95 36.70 7.37
CA LEU A 632 15.19 35.54 7.86
C LEU A 632 15.27 35.42 9.38
N ILE A 633 16.45 35.65 9.96
CA ILE A 633 16.65 35.66 11.42
C ILE A 633 16.16 36.96 12.08
N GLY A 634 15.73 37.95 11.29
CA GLY A 634 15.25 39.24 11.78
C GLY A 634 16.34 40.14 12.37
N TRP A 635 17.57 40.05 11.87
CA TRP A 635 18.70 40.84 12.36
C TRP A 635 18.47 42.34 12.17
N ASN A 636 18.79 43.14 13.19
CA ASN A 636 18.75 44.59 13.15
C ASN A 636 20.08 45.17 13.72
N PRO A 637 20.77 46.08 13.01
CA PRO A 637 22.04 46.64 13.47
C PRO A 637 21.91 47.67 14.61
N ILE A 638 20.73 48.22 14.89
CA ILE A 638 20.52 49.26 15.94
C ILE A 638 20.59 48.65 17.36
N GLY A 639 20.62 47.32 17.47
CA GLY A 639 20.97 46.53 18.65
C GLY A 639 20.82 45.04 18.32
N PRO A 640 21.59 44.10 18.91
CA PRO A 640 21.70 42.70 18.46
C PRO A 640 20.43 41.90 18.76
N ARG A 641 19.33 42.26 18.10
CA ARG A 641 18.02 41.61 18.16
C ARG A 641 17.92 40.70 16.96
N PHE A 642 17.78 39.41 17.23
CA PHE A 642 17.53 38.37 16.24
C PHE A 642 16.72 37.25 16.91
N SER A 643 16.08 36.42 16.10
CA SER A 643 15.33 35.28 16.59
C SER A 643 16.26 34.08 16.80
N MET A 644 16.53 33.74 18.07
CA MET A 644 17.31 32.55 18.41
C MET A 644 16.62 31.26 17.97
N THR A 645 15.28 31.22 18.02
CA THR A 645 14.48 30.06 17.60
C THR A 645 14.67 29.77 16.11
N VAL A 646 14.59 30.80 15.27
CA VAL A 646 14.79 30.66 13.82
C VAL A 646 16.24 30.30 13.51
N LEU A 647 17.21 30.94 14.18
CA LEU A 647 18.63 30.64 14.02
C LEU A 647 18.96 29.18 14.37
N GLY A 648 18.50 28.70 15.53
CA GLY A 648 18.71 27.31 15.96
C GLY A 648 18.05 26.30 15.04
N THR A 649 16.85 26.61 14.53
CA THR A 649 16.15 25.77 13.55
C THR A 649 16.93 25.69 12.23
N LEU A 650 17.43 26.81 11.72
CA LEU A 650 18.22 26.83 10.48
C LEU A 650 19.52 26.05 10.64
N SER A 651 20.28 26.28 11.72
CA SER A 651 21.53 25.56 12.00
C SER A 651 21.30 24.03 12.07
N ALA A 652 20.23 23.60 12.75
CA ALA A 652 19.87 22.18 12.83
C ALA A 652 19.51 21.59 11.46
N LEU A 653 18.74 22.31 10.63
CA LEU A 653 18.30 21.81 9.32
C LEU A 653 19.41 21.79 8.26
N ILE A 654 20.36 22.73 8.34
CA ILE A 654 21.53 22.78 7.43
C ILE A 654 22.49 21.63 7.73
N THR A 655 22.68 21.30 9.02
CA THR A 655 23.61 20.24 9.46
C THR A 655 22.99 18.85 9.49
N SER A 656 21.67 18.74 9.56
CA SER A 656 20.98 17.44 9.57
C SER A 656 21.14 16.69 8.24
N PRO A 657 21.56 15.42 8.25
CA PRO A 657 21.55 14.61 7.05
C PRO A 657 20.10 14.29 6.62
N PRO A 658 19.81 14.22 5.32
CA PRO A 658 18.51 13.87 4.78
C PRO A 658 18.17 12.42 5.10
N ILE A 659 16.87 12.18 5.27
CA ILE A 659 16.32 10.87 5.62
C ILE A 659 16.27 9.99 4.35
N ASN A 660 16.41 8.67 4.49
CA ASN A 660 16.22 7.68 3.42
C ASN A 660 17.18 7.78 2.22
N GLY A 661 18.38 8.35 2.38
CA GLY A 661 19.36 8.46 1.29
C GLY A 661 18.98 9.47 0.20
N HIS A 662 17.99 10.33 0.47
CA HIS A 662 17.68 11.48 -0.37
C HIS A 662 18.80 12.50 -0.33
N ARG A 663 18.82 13.42 -1.30
CA ARG A 663 19.92 14.36 -1.48
C ARG A 663 19.44 15.80 -1.39
N LEU A 664 20.16 16.61 -0.65
CA LEU A 664 19.78 17.99 -0.34
C LEU A 664 20.94 18.95 -0.58
N LEU A 665 20.72 19.90 -1.49
CA LEU A 665 21.61 21.03 -1.72
C LEU A 665 21.00 22.28 -1.08
N VAL A 666 21.67 22.85 -0.09
CA VAL A 666 21.26 24.10 0.55
C VAL A 666 22.09 25.24 -0.01
N LEU A 667 21.42 26.20 -0.65
CA LEU A 667 22.07 27.42 -1.17
C LEU A 667 21.57 28.61 -0.38
N ALA A 668 22.46 29.34 0.28
CA ALA A 668 22.08 30.48 1.08
C ALA A 668 22.73 31.77 0.58
N THR A 669 22.08 32.91 0.80
CA THR A 669 22.63 34.21 0.41
C THR A 669 22.70 35.17 1.59
N THR A 670 23.76 35.98 1.64
CA THR A 670 23.92 37.04 2.65
C THR A 670 24.60 38.28 2.09
N SER A 671 24.20 39.45 2.56
CA SER A 671 24.92 40.71 2.31
C SER A 671 25.86 41.11 3.45
N GLN A 672 25.78 40.44 4.60
CA GLN A 672 26.53 40.77 5.82
C GLN A 672 27.29 39.55 6.36
N PRO A 673 28.38 39.11 5.68
CA PRO A 673 29.11 37.90 6.08
C PRO A 673 29.71 37.98 7.49
N ASN A 674 30.06 39.18 7.96
CA ASN A 674 30.62 39.37 9.30
C ASN A 674 29.61 39.02 10.40
N VAL A 675 28.32 39.35 10.21
CA VAL A 675 27.26 39.04 11.17
C VAL A 675 27.09 37.52 11.29
N LEU A 676 27.17 36.78 10.19
CA LEU A 676 27.06 35.32 10.22
C LEU A 676 28.25 34.65 10.91
N LYS A 677 29.44 35.27 10.85
CA LYS A 677 30.62 34.82 11.60
C LYS A 677 30.45 35.06 13.10
N GLU A 678 29.88 36.20 13.49
CA GLU A 678 29.59 36.51 14.90
C GLU A 678 28.49 35.61 15.49
N LEU A 679 27.50 35.23 14.69
CA LEU A 679 26.41 34.32 15.07
C LEU A 679 26.78 32.83 15.00
N ASP A 680 28.03 32.51 14.64
CA ASP A 680 28.56 31.14 14.56
C ASP A 680 27.78 30.19 13.62
N ILE A 681 27.03 30.73 12.66
CA ILE A 681 26.31 29.95 11.63
C ILE A 681 27.14 29.76 10.35
N ALA A 682 28.16 30.60 10.15
CA ALA A 682 29.02 30.51 8.96
C ALA A 682 29.76 29.16 8.84
N LYS A 683 30.04 28.49 9.96
CA LYS A 683 30.69 27.16 10.00
C LYS A 683 29.79 26.01 9.57
N ASP A 684 28.46 26.22 9.57
CA ASP A 684 27.49 25.19 9.17
C ASP A 684 27.47 25.03 7.63
N PHE A 685 28.07 25.97 6.91
CA PHE A 685 28.23 25.93 5.46
C PHE A 685 29.57 25.32 5.05
N GLU A 686 29.53 24.34 4.15
CA GLU A 686 30.72 23.65 3.64
C GLU A 686 31.57 24.55 2.73
N LYS A 687 30.91 25.41 1.93
CA LYS A 687 31.59 26.27 0.94
C LYS A 687 31.11 27.72 1.03
N ASP A 688 32.06 28.64 1.06
CA ASP A 688 31.82 30.09 1.04
C ASP A 688 32.19 30.67 -0.33
N VAL A 689 31.26 31.40 -0.96
CA VAL A 689 31.37 31.89 -2.33
C VAL A 689 31.15 33.39 -2.39
N ARG A 690 32.21 34.14 -2.71
CA ARG A 690 32.14 35.59 -2.87
C ARG A 690 31.58 35.95 -4.24
N VAL A 691 30.46 36.67 -4.26
CA VAL A 691 29.90 37.26 -5.48
C VAL A 691 30.49 38.66 -5.68
N PRO A 692 31.31 38.90 -6.72
CA PRO A 692 31.94 40.18 -6.97
C PRO A 692 30.92 41.26 -7.36
N THR A 693 31.28 42.51 -7.12
CA THR A 693 30.61 43.67 -7.72
C THR A 693 31.29 44.02 -9.05
N VAL A 694 30.63 44.87 -9.85
CA VAL A 694 31.24 45.41 -11.07
C VAL A 694 32.42 46.27 -10.63
N SER A 695 33.62 45.76 -10.83
CA SER A 695 34.84 46.29 -10.21
C SER A 695 35.53 47.29 -11.12
N ASN A 696 35.50 47.05 -12.43
CA ASN A 696 36.25 47.85 -13.41
C ASN A 696 35.34 48.49 -14.47
N LEU A 697 35.78 49.59 -15.07
CA LEU A 697 35.08 50.24 -16.19
C LEU A 697 34.88 49.31 -17.41
N ARG A 698 35.80 48.37 -17.65
CA ARG A 698 35.65 47.36 -18.71
C ARG A 698 34.48 46.41 -18.46
N GLU A 699 34.30 45.99 -17.20
CA GLU A 699 33.16 45.16 -16.80
C GLU A 699 31.86 45.95 -16.93
N LEU A 700 31.87 47.22 -16.52
CA LEU A 700 30.73 48.13 -16.68
C LEU A 700 30.37 48.32 -18.16
N GLN A 701 31.36 48.44 -19.04
CA GLN A 701 31.16 48.51 -20.48
C GLN A 701 30.48 47.25 -21.01
N THR A 702 30.93 46.05 -20.60
CA THR A 702 30.29 44.78 -20.98
C THR A 702 28.85 44.70 -20.49
N VAL A 703 28.54 45.18 -19.28
CA VAL A 703 27.17 45.27 -18.77
C VAL A 703 26.31 46.17 -19.65
N LEU A 704 26.82 47.36 -20.01
CA LEU A 704 26.09 48.32 -20.84
C LEU A 704 25.82 47.79 -22.25
N HIS A 705 26.79 47.09 -22.86
CA HIS A 705 26.61 46.45 -24.17
C HIS A 705 25.63 45.28 -24.13
N SER A 706 25.62 44.52 -23.03
CA SER A 706 24.71 43.38 -22.86
C SER A 706 23.28 43.79 -22.46
N SER A 707 23.10 45.03 -22.01
CA SER A 707 21.80 45.56 -21.59
C SER A 707 21.02 46.09 -22.79
N SER A 708 19.76 45.68 -22.94
CA SER A 708 18.92 46.12 -24.06
C SER A 708 18.50 47.60 -23.92
N GLY A 709 18.63 48.36 -25.01
CA GLY A 709 18.12 49.75 -25.08
C GLY A 709 19.11 50.86 -24.71
N VAL A 710 20.43 50.59 -24.73
CA VAL A 710 21.46 51.62 -24.56
C VAL A 710 21.95 52.13 -25.94
N PRO A 711 21.94 53.44 -26.23
CA PRO A 711 22.50 53.98 -27.47
C PRO A 711 24.02 53.73 -27.58
N ALA A 712 24.50 53.20 -28.71
CA ALA A 712 25.92 52.83 -28.86
C ALA A 712 26.90 54.00 -28.63
N GLY A 713 26.52 55.22 -29.01
CA GLY A 713 27.34 56.42 -28.82
C GLY A 713 27.32 57.00 -27.40
N SER A 714 26.37 56.62 -26.54
CA SER A 714 26.28 57.11 -25.17
C SER A 714 27.14 56.31 -24.17
N ILE A 715 27.50 55.07 -24.52
CA ILE A 715 28.30 54.18 -23.66
C ILE A 715 29.71 54.76 -23.46
N GLU A 716 30.41 55.10 -24.54
CA GLU A 716 31.76 55.65 -24.47
C GLU A 716 31.77 57.02 -23.79
N GLN A 717 30.77 57.87 -24.06
CA GLN A 717 30.61 59.17 -23.41
C GLN A 717 30.39 59.05 -21.90
N ALA A 718 29.52 58.11 -21.47
CA ALA A 718 29.27 57.86 -20.06
C ALA A 718 30.52 57.32 -19.35
N LEU A 719 31.23 56.37 -19.96
CA LEU A 719 32.46 55.80 -19.40
C LEU A 719 33.59 56.82 -19.28
N ALA A 720 33.78 57.66 -20.31
CA ALA A 720 34.79 58.73 -20.30
C ALA A 720 34.53 59.72 -19.14
N ARG A 721 33.28 60.12 -18.93
CA ARG A 721 32.88 61.02 -17.85
C ARG A 721 33.06 60.39 -16.47
N ILE A 722 32.72 59.11 -16.31
CA ILE A 722 32.93 58.39 -15.05
C ILE A 722 34.44 58.29 -14.75
N HIS A 723 35.27 58.01 -15.74
CA HIS A 723 36.73 57.96 -15.59
C HIS A 723 37.32 59.33 -15.19
N GLU A 724 36.89 60.41 -15.85
CA GLU A 724 37.33 61.77 -15.58
C GLU A 724 37.00 62.22 -14.14
N HIS A 725 35.81 61.87 -13.62
CA HIS A 725 35.36 62.28 -12.30
C HIS A 725 35.79 61.34 -11.16
N ALA A 726 35.95 60.04 -11.43
CA ALA A 726 36.35 59.07 -10.42
C ALA A 726 37.88 58.99 -10.23
N GLY A 727 38.67 59.52 -11.17
CA GLY A 727 40.13 59.53 -11.08
C GLY A 727 40.79 58.14 -11.16
N GLY A 728 40.06 57.13 -11.67
CA GLY A 728 40.54 55.76 -11.80
C GLY A 728 39.50 54.80 -12.41
N ASP A 729 39.90 53.56 -12.64
CA ASP A 729 39.08 52.53 -13.30
C ASP A 729 38.16 51.75 -12.35
N HIS A 730 38.21 52.04 -11.04
CA HIS A 730 37.48 51.28 -10.02
C HIS A 730 36.05 51.81 -9.82
N VAL A 731 35.05 50.94 -9.98
CA VAL A 731 33.63 51.28 -9.85
C VAL A 731 33.05 50.75 -8.53
N GLY A 732 33.19 49.44 -8.28
CA GLY A 732 32.81 48.81 -7.01
C GLY A 732 31.29 48.72 -6.74
N ILE A 733 30.43 48.86 -7.75
CA ILE A 733 28.96 48.91 -7.57
C ILE A 733 28.31 47.55 -7.91
N GLY A 734 27.26 47.17 -7.17
CA GLY A 734 26.45 45.99 -7.49
C GLY A 734 25.68 46.12 -8.81
N ILE A 735 25.44 45.00 -9.48
CA ILE A 735 24.76 44.96 -10.78
C ILE A 735 23.31 45.49 -10.74
N LYS A 736 22.57 45.23 -9.66
CA LYS A 736 21.14 45.61 -9.54
C LYS A 736 20.93 47.13 -9.55
N PRO A 737 21.68 47.93 -8.77
CA PRO A 737 21.70 49.39 -8.92
C PRO A 737 22.04 49.87 -10.33
N ILE A 738 23.03 49.25 -11.00
CA ILE A 738 23.45 49.64 -12.35
C ILE A 738 22.30 49.46 -13.34
N ILE A 739 21.61 48.32 -13.31
CA ILE A 739 20.44 48.06 -14.17
C ILE A 739 19.31 49.07 -13.89
N ALA A 740 19.08 49.41 -12.62
CA ALA A 740 18.10 50.44 -12.26
C ALA A 740 18.48 51.82 -12.84
N PHE A 741 19.75 52.20 -12.77
CA PHE A 741 20.25 53.45 -13.36
C PHE A 741 20.13 53.46 -14.88
N ILE A 742 20.38 52.33 -15.56
CA ILE A 742 20.16 52.19 -17.01
C ILE A 742 18.67 52.43 -17.34
N SER A 743 17.77 51.79 -16.59
CA SER A 743 16.32 51.95 -16.77
C SER A 743 15.86 53.40 -16.54
N GLU A 744 16.38 54.06 -15.50
CA GLU A 744 16.04 55.45 -15.18
C GLU A 744 16.62 56.46 -16.19
N ALA A 745 17.82 56.17 -16.72
CA ALA A 745 18.45 56.99 -17.76
C ALA A 745 17.77 56.82 -19.12
N ARG A 746 17.20 55.63 -19.41
CA ARG A 746 16.46 55.32 -20.65
C ARG A 746 15.22 56.20 -20.85
N MET A 747 14.65 56.77 -19.79
CA MET A 747 13.52 57.71 -19.93
C MET A 747 13.85 58.94 -20.78
N ASN A 748 15.14 59.27 -20.95
CA ASN A 748 15.61 60.33 -21.82
C ASN A 748 16.01 59.74 -23.19
N GLN A 749 15.40 60.22 -24.27
CA GLN A 749 15.64 59.71 -25.64
C GLN A 749 16.98 60.19 -26.25
N ASP A 750 17.57 61.25 -25.71
CA ASP A 750 18.83 61.81 -26.20
C ASP A 750 20.06 61.05 -25.68
N SER A 751 20.99 60.69 -26.58
CA SER A 751 22.20 59.94 -26.24
C SER A 751 23.11 60.69 -25.24
N ALA A 752 23.21 62.01 -25.36
CA ALA A 752 23.99 62.84 -24.43
C ALA A 752 23.31 62.95 -23.06
N ALA A 753 21.98 63.17 -23.03
CA ALA A 753 21.21 63.26 -21.79
C ALA A 753 21.17 61.93 -21.02
N PHE A 754 21.19 60.80 -21.74
CA PHE A 754 21.37 59.47 -21.16
C PHE A 754 22.72 59.35 -20.46
N ALA A 755 23.82 59.70 -21.17
CA ALA A 755 25.18 59.60 -20.64
C ALA A 755 25.36 60.48 -19.40
N ASP A 756 24.86 61.72 -19.45
CA ASP A 756 24.83 62.69 -18.35
C ASP A 756 24.13 62.15 -17.09
N LYS A 757 22.89 61.68 -17.26
CA LYS A 757 22.09 61.19 -16.13
C LYS A 757 22.67 59.91 -15.55
N PHE A 758 23.10 58.98 -16.40
CA PHE A 758 23.69 57.71 -15.96
C PHE A 758 25.02 57.93 -15.22
N SER A 759 25.93 58.76 -15.75
CA SER A 759 27.21 59.04 -15.08
C SER A 759 27.00 59.70 -13.72
N ASN A 760 26.04 60.63 -13.60
CA ASN A 760 25.73 61.28 -12.32
C ASN A 760 25.16 60.30 -11.28
N LEU A 761 24.27 59.39 -11.69
CA LEU A 761 23.71 58.37 -10.80
C LEU A 761 24.78 57.38 -10.30
N VAL A 762 25.67 56.95 -11.19
CA VAL A 762 26.80 56.07 -10.85
C VAL A 762 27.76 56.77 -9.89
N LEU A 763 28.19 58.00 -10.18
CA LEU A 763 29.10 58.77 -9.35
C LEU A 763 28.52 59.05 -7.96
N THR A 764 27.23 59.38 -7.87
CA THR A 764 26.54 59.58 -6.58
C THR A 764 26.58 58.31 -5.72
N LYS A 765 26.38 57.14 -6.35
CA LYS A 765 26.42 55.85 -5.66
C LYS A 765 27.84 55.45 -5.25
N MET A 766 28.85 55.76 -6.08
CA MET A 766 30.26 55.56 -5.73
C MET A 766 30.61 56.39 -4.50
N GLN A 767 30.32 57.69 -4.48
CA GLN A 767 30.61 58.56 -3.34
C GLN A 767 29.93 58.10 -2.04
N GLY A 768 28.69 57.60 -2.11
CA GLY A 768 27.99 57.03 -0.96
C GLY A 768 28.54 55.68 -0.47
N SER A 769 29.32 54.96 -1.28
CA SER A 769 29.96 53.69 -0.91
C SER A 769 31.32 53.87 -0.23
N TRP A 770 31.98 55.03 -0.41
CA TRP A 770 33.25 55.37 0.25
C TRP A 770 33.05 55.97 1.66
N ALA A 771 31.83 56.43 1.97
CA ALA A 771 31.48 57.04 3.26
C ALA A 771 30.91 56.07 4.31
N ARG A 772 30.91 54.75 4.05
CA ARG A 772 30.36 53.72 4.95
C ARG A 772 31.36 52.62 5.27
#